data_AF-A0A8S1UBP3-F1
#
_entry.id   AF-A0A8S1UBP3-F1
#
_cell.length_a   1.000
_cell.length_b   1.000
_cell.length_c   1.000
_cell.angle_alpha   90.00
_cell.angle_beta   90.00
_cell.angle_gamma   90.00
#
_symmetry.space_group_name_H-M   'P 1'
#
loop_
_entity.id
_entity.type
_entity.pdbx_description
1 polymer ?
#
loop_
_entity_poly.entity_id
_entity_poly.type
_entity_poly.pdbx_seq_one_letter_code
_entity_poly.pdbx_strand_id
1 'polypeptide(L)'
;MSLQMRSMERASVDKSQNCQQLRIFIEEMNSLIGSALVEEFRNDHENDFNPHIILGNGESLPRGATKLINTSDMIELGQVVLDCDIIIFHQNYCKAEYAFKLLKYGQYNSQKTFVLVSNPLTWSTTTLKEKKSEETAFRQSFLNEDELQLFKKYERFTENDLPNRRINFLERLKHLEQSILGCEKKELDTYVITPGLIYGNGEDILYELFKTVWMDPDAELPIYGEGNNIIPMIHVNDLASIVKKATILNPQDKYIFAVDYENMTQKKLITTIAKYIGNGKTKTVTSCSEKMLMMNVWLRPTQIFESEDQYINANKNPIINWQFQEGFIKNIDKIRDQFKIYRGLDTVKLIVHGGPAAGKSYLCQQLSNYYRIPHIQIKKLIQELLDSPTKIGELVKTTLQQVKDQMVAEAFAVFEAEKKKKKVPKGQPEPIFDASTIVPRLPDSILIQAYQWRLEQNDAQNLGYVLDGFPKTLEQYELLFQNENNQVIENIKPKGVIYLDYSDDQLKEKAKQIIDQPRYTEDQINRRIINFRKSNDSLLQQYEKFDIKRINNPENAFDQAQEFITRNGPILVLQEKKEEEQFEIEVVQEDASPELQTIQQQESQQLQDKKIPTSQSQVQQSQLGVKKKGDQLNKSLNESRVSKEKQKLTDEQKFEQFKQQEKEQLDLRSQPLRQYLADNVVPYLAEALVVLCEKHPENPIHFLADFLEQKGNELQANGQIGQ
;
A
#
# COMPACT_ATOMS: atom_id res chain seq x y z
N MET A 1 -18.56 4.75 -21.34
CA MET A 1 -19.78 4.15 -21.93
C MET A 1 -20.31 2.90 -21.19
N SER A 2 -19.86 2.59 -19.97
CA SER A 2 -20.31 1.40 -19.22
C SER A 2 -21.32 1.67 -18.09
N LEU A 3 -21.80 2.91 -17.93
CA LEU A 3 -22.84 3.28 -16.96
C LEU A 3 -24.27 3.21 -17.54
N GLN A 4 -24.44 3.45 -18.86
CA GLN A 4 -25.76 3.48 -19.51
C GLN A 4 -26.27 2.09 -19.95
N MET A 5 -25.39 1.12 -20.19
CA MET A 5 -25.83 -0.24 -20.52
C MET A 5 -26.31 -1.02 -19.28
N ARG A 6 -25.77 -0.72 -18.08
CA ARG A 6 -26.22 -1.31 -16.81
C ARG A 6 -27.56 -0.75 -16.32
N SER A 7 -28.03 0.39 -16.85
CA SER A 7 -29.32 0.97 -16.46
C SER A 7 -30.52 0.37 -17.20
N MET A 8 -30.32 -0.30 -18.34
CA MET A 8 -31.42 -0.84 -19.14
C MET A 8 -31.82 -2.28 -18.79
N GLU A 9 -30.90 -3.11 -18.28
CA GLU A 9 -31.23 -4.47 -17.82
C GLU A 9 -31.83 -4.55 -16.40
N ARG A 10 -31.84 -3.44 -15.65
CA ARG A 10 -32.32 -3.39 -14.25
C ARG A 10 -33.76 -2.92 -14.06
N ALA A 11 -34.49 -2.68 -15.15
CA ALA A 11 -35.83 -2.09 -15.11
C ALA A 11 -36.98 -3.09 -14.84
N SER A 12 -36.70 -4.37 -14.57
CA SER A 12 -37.73 -5.40 -14.38
C SER A 12 -37.56 -6.25 -13.11
N VAL A 13 -37.06 -5.66 -12.02
CA VAL A 13 -37.08 -6.33 -10.70
C VAL A 13 -38.27 -5.82 -9.89
N ASP A 14 -39.11 -6.75 -9.45
CA ASP A 14 -40.37 -6.56 -8.74
C ASP A 14 -40.30 -5.53 -7.61
N LYS A 15 -41.17 -4.51 -7.68
CA LYS A 15 -41.37 -3.45 -6.66
C LYS A 15 -42.07 -3.93 -5.38
N SER A 16 -41.98 -5.22 -5.02
CA SER A 16 -42.76 -5.80 -3.91
C SER A 16 -41.95 -6.57 -2.87
N GLN A 17 -40.61 -6.48 -2.85
CA GLN A 17 -39.83 -6.95 -1.70
C GLN A 17 -39.69 -5.82 -0.67
N ASN A 18 -40.59 -5.83 0.32
CA ASN A 18 -40.38 -5.11 1.58
C ASN A 18 -39.09 -5.64 2.24
N CYS A 19 -37.96 -4.99 1.97
CA CYS A 19 -36.72 -5.29 2.68
C CYS A 19 -36.85 -4.73 4.11
N GLN A 20 -36.82 -5.61 5.11
CA GLN A 20 -36.86 -5.20 6.52
C GLN A 20 -35.65 -4.30 6.81
N GLN A 21 -35.89 -3.11 7.36
CA GLN A 21 -34.81 -2.25 7.85
C GLN A 21 -34.13 -2.95 9.03
N LEU A 22 -32.80 -2.95 9.05
CA LEU A 22 -31.96 -3.59 10.05
C LEU A 22 -31.12 -2.53 10.71
N ARG A 23 -30.82 -2.70 12.00
CA ARG A 23 -29.88 -1.90 12.76
C ARG A 23 -28.58 -2.68 12.89
N ILE A 24 -27.49 -2.11 12.37
CA ILE A 24 -26.22 -2.80 12.21
C ILE A 24 -25.15 -1.98 12.92
N PHE A 25 -24.45 -2.60 13.87
CA PHE A 25 -23.25 -2.02 14.47
C PHE A 25 -22.00 -2.56 13.76
N ILE A 26 -21.15 -1.66 13.28
CA ILE A 26 -19.85 -1.97 12.67
C ILE A 26 -18.78 -1.21 13.44
N GLU A 27 -17.84 -1.94 14.04
CA GLU A 27 -16.66 -1.35 14.66
C GLU A 27 -15.74 -0.65 13.64
N GLU A 28 -15.16 0.49 14.03
CA GLU A 28 -14.12 1.22 13.28
C GLU A 28 -14.42 1.34 11.77
N MET A 29 -15.49 2.07 11.44
CA MET A 29 -16.03 2.15 10.08
C MET A 29 -15.09 2.82 9.06
N ASN A 30 -14.07 3.56 9.50
CA ASN A 30 -13.06 4.15 8.63
C ASN A 30 -11.85 3.23 8.38
N SER A 31 -11.76 2.09 9.07
CA SER A 31 -10.73 1.09 8.80
C SER A 31 -10.93 0.43 7.43
N LEU A 32 -9.92 -0.31 6.97
CA LEU A 32 -9.99 -1.04 5.71
C LEU A 32 -11.19 -2.03 5.70
N ILE A 33 -11.33 -2.84 6.74
CA ILE A 33 -12.43 -3.81 6.86
C ILE A 33 -13.76 -3.08 7.10
N GLY A 34 -13.79 -2.13 8.03
CA GLY A 34 -15.01 -1.40 8.39
C GLY A 34 -15.64 -0.65 7.21
N SER A 35 -14.83 0.00 6.37
CA SER A 35 -15.32 0.70 5.18
C SER A 35 -15.91 -0.26 4.15
N ALA A 36 -15.29 -1.43 3.93
CA ALA A 36 -15.82 -2.47 3.07
C ALA A 36 -17.13 -3.07 3.62
N LEU A 37 -17.23 -3.25 4.95
CA LEU A 37 -18.47 -3.70 5.59
C LEU A 37 -19.59 -2.67 5.44
N VAL A 38 -19.34 -1.38 5.65
CA VAL A 38 -20.36 -0.34 5.43
C VAL A 38 -20.84 -0.34 3.98
N GLU A 39 -19.91 -0.44 3.03
CA GLU A 39 -20.21 -0.49 1.59
C GLU A 39 -21.03 -1.74 1.22
N GLU A 40 -20.77 -2.87 1.85
CA GLU A 40 -21.48 -4.12 1.57
C GLU A 40 -22.84 -4.18 2.26
N PHE A 41 -22.98 -3.64 3.48
CA PHE A 41 -24.24 -3.65 4.23
C PHE A 41 -25.19 -2.50 3.89
N ARG A 42 -24.73 -1.40 3.28
CA ARG A 42 -25.65 -0.36 2.83
C ARG A 42 -26.57 -0.90 1.74
N ASN A 43 -27.82 -0.47 1.78
CA ASN A 43 -28.84 -0.79 0.79
C ASN A 43 -29.58 0.48 0.33
N ASP A 44 -29.05 1.66 0.65
CA ASP A 44 -29.56 2.96 0.22
C ASP A 44 -29.72 3.03 -1.30
N HIS A 45 -28.76 2.50 -2.04
CA HIS A 45 -28.80 2.39 -3.50
C HIS A 45 -29.90 1.46 -4.07
N GLU A 46 -30.48 0.58 -3.26
CA GLU A 46 -31.59 -0.31 -3.64
C GLU A 46 -32.94 0.19 -3.09
N ASN A 47 -32.93 0.74 -1.88
CA ASN A 47 -34.10 1.23 -1.17
C ASN A 47 -33.82 2.57 -0.48
N ASP A 48 -34.01 3.66 -1.23
CA ASP A 48 -33.85 5.03 -0.72
C ASP A 48 -34.91 5.41 0.35
N PHE A 49 -36.03 4.69 0.44
CA PHE A 49 -37.12 5.03 1.37
C PHE A 49 -36.93 4.49 2.78
N ASN A 50 -36.27 3.34 2.93
CA ASN A 50 -36.06 2.70 4.22
C ASN A 50 -34.72 1.94 4.29
N PRO A 51 -33.58 2.64 4.15
CA PRO A 51 -32.27 2.01 4.18
C PRO A 51 -31.95 1.47 5.58
N HIS A 52 -31.06 0.47 5.66
CA HIS A 52 -30.53 -0.03 6.92
C HIS A 52 -29.89 1.09 7.75
N ILE A 53 -30.02 0.98 9.07
CA ILE A 53 -29.44 1.91 10.04
C ILE A 53 -28.07 1.36 10.42
N ILE A 54 -27.00 1.99 9.94
CA ILE A 54 -25.63 1.56 10.22
C ILE A 54 -25.00 2.51 11.23
N LEU A 55 -24.58 1.96 12.37
CA LEU A 55 -23.98 2.65 13.50
C LEU A 55 -22.55 2.13 13.72
N GLY A 56 -21.66 2.97 14.24
CA GLY A 56 -20.29 2.56 14.51
C GLY A 56 -19.43 3.67 15.07
N ASN A 57 -18.17 3.39 15.38
CA ASN A 57 -17.14 4.39 15.64
C ASN A 57 -16.28 4.65 14.40
N GLY A 58 -15.50 5.73 14.45
CA GLY A 58 -14.55 6.11 13.41
C GLY A 58 -14.28 7.63 13.44
N GLU A 59 -13.28 8.06 12.69
CA GLU A 59 -12.88 9.47 12.53
C GLU A 59 -13.94 10.32 11.81
N SER A 60 -14.65 9.74 10.84
CA SER A 60 -15.62 10.44 10.00
C SER A 60 -16.75 9.53 9.56
N LEU A 61 -17.97 10.07 9.50
CA LEU A 61 -19.15 9.28 9.13
C LEU A 61 -19.06 8.86 7.65
N PRO A 62 -18.91 7.55 7.34
CA PRO A 62 -18.82 7.11 5.95
C PRO A 62 -20.15 7.28 5.21
N ARG A 63 -20.09 7.33 3.87
CA ARG A 63 -21.30 7.33 3.05
C ARG A 63 -22.10 6.05 3.30
N GLY A 64 -23.41 6.21 3.53
CA GLY A 64 -24.31 5.09 3.81
C GLY A 64 -24.41 4.74 5.30
N ALA A 65 -23.50 5.24 6.14
CA ALA A 65 -23.62 5.11 7.59
C ALA A 65 -24.56 6.17 8.18
N THR A 66 -25.30 5.80 9.23
CA THR A 66 -26.32 6.65 9.84
C THR A 66 -25.76 7.54 10.95
N LYS A 67 -24.92 7.00 11.84
CA LYS A 67 -24.40 7.76 12.99
C LYS A 67 -23.09 7.19 13.54
N LEU A 68 -22.19 8.09 13.95
CA LEU A 68 -21.02 7.76 14.77
C LEU A 68 -21.40 7.72 16.26
N ILE A 69 -20.89 6.73 16.99
CA ILE A 69 -21.07 6.56 18.43
C ILE A 69 -19.72 6.63 19.15
N ASN A 70 -19.72 7.04 20.43
CA ASN A 70 -18.51 7.03 21.24
C ASN A 70 -18.35 5.66 21.91
N THR A 71 -17.58 4.76 21.30
CA THR A 71 -17.35 3.42 21.87
C THR A 71 -16.45 3.41 23.11
N SER A 72 -15.88 4.54 23.52
CA SER A 72 -15.18 4.67 24.82
C SER A 72 -16.16 4.86 25.97
N ASP A 73 -17.39 5.29 25.69
CA ASP A 73 -18.49 5.24 26.64
C ASP A 73 -19.13 3.84 26.60
N MET A 74 -18.81 3.02 27.60
CA MET A 74 -19.32 1.64 27.70
C MET A 74 -20.84 1.58 27.89
N ILE A 75 -21.47 2.64 28.40
CA ILE A 75 -22.93 2.74 28.53
C ILE A 75 -23.55 2.96 27.15
N GLU A 76 -23.03 3.93 26.38
CA GLU A 76 -23.50 4.17 25.00
C GLU A 76 -23.28 2.91 24.13
N LEU A 77 -22.10 2.30 24.19
CA LEU A 77 -21.81 1.06 23.47
C LEU A 77 -22.80 -0.05 23.85
N GLY A 78 -23.05 -0.26 25.14
CA GLY A 78 -23.98 -1.28 25.60
C GLY A 78 -25.41 -1.06 25.10
N GLN A 79 -25.89 0.18 25.12
CA GLN A 79 -27.20 0.54 24.57
C GLN A 79 -27.28 0.25 23.07
N VAL A 80 -26.27 0.66 22.30
CA VAL A 80 -26.24 0.42 20.85
C VAL A 80 -26.17 -1.07 20.53
N VAL A 81 -25.36 -1.84 21.25
CA VAL A 81 -25.25 -3.30 21.08
C VAL A 81 -26.60 -3.98 21.33
N LEU A 82 -27.34 -3.58 22.36
CA LEU A 82 -28.66 -4.12 22.66
C LEU A 82 -29.75 -3.66 21.67
N ASP A 83 -29.59 -2.49 21.06
CA ASP A 83 -30.52 -1.94 20.07
C ASP A 83 -30.30 -2.47 18.63
N CYS A 84 -29.11 -3.00 18.32
CA CYS A 84 -28.78 -3.50 16.98
C CYS A 84 -29.22 -4.95 16.77
N ASP A 85 -29.54 -5.29 15.52
CA ASP A 85 -29.87 -6.64 15.05
C ASP A 85 -28.59 -7.40 14.69
N ILE A 86 -27.63 -6.73 14.06
CA ILE A 86 -26.34 -7.29 13.65
C ILE A 86 -25.22 -6.49 14.32
N ILE A 87 -24.26 -7.18 14.94
CA ILE A 87 -23.14 -6.58 15.67
C ILE A 87 -21.84 -7.19 15.16
N ILE A 88 -20.98 -6.37 14.57
CA ILE A 88 -19.74 -6.81 13.91
C ILE A 88 -18.53 -6.14 14.57
N PHE A 89 -17.63 -6.96 15.11
CA PHE A 89 -16.32 -6.54 15.62
C PHE A 89 -15.21 -7.16 14.78
N HIS A 90 -14.16 -6.39 14.49
CA HIS A 90 -13.03 -6.86 13.66
C HIS A 90 -11.65 -6.44 14.17
N GLN A 91 -11.58 -5.55 15.18
CA GLN A 91 -10.31 -4.99 15.65
C GLN A 91 -10.18 -4.96 17.18
N ASN A 92 -11.13 -4.38 17.93
CA ASN A 92 -11.00 -4.28 19.39
C ASN A 92 -11.64 -5.49 20.07
N TYR A 93 -10.84 -6.54 20.27
CA TYR A 93 -11.30 -7.79 20.88
C TYR A 93 -11.77 -7.63 22.33
N CYS A 94 -11.29 -6.63 23.06
CA CYS A 94 -11.77 -6.35 24.43
C CYS A 94 -13.21 -5.81 24.43
N LYS A 95 -13.51 -4.86 23.53
CA LYS A 95 -14.89 -4.36 23.35
C LYS A 95 -15.81 -5.43 22.76
N ALA A 96 -15.28 -6.26 21.85
CA ALA A 96 -16.00 -7.41 21.32
C ALA A 96 -16.39 -8.40 22.43
N GLU A 97 -15.47 -8.70 23.34
CA GLU A 97 -15.74 -9.56 24.50
C GLU A 97 -16.83 -8.97 25.42
N TYR A 98 -16.77 -7.67 25.71
CA TYR A 98 -17.79 -6.98 26.47
C TYR A 98 -19.17 -7.06 25.79
N ALA A 99 -19.24 -6.69 24.51
CA ALA A 99 -20.48 -6.71 23.74
C ALA A 99 -21.07 -8.13 23.66
N PHE A 100 -20.23 -9.14 23.43
CA PHE A 100 -20.65 -10.53 23.42
C PHE A 100 -21.20 -10.98 24.78
N LYS A 101 -20.53 -10.67 25.89
CA LYS A 101 -21.04 -10.99 27.24
C LYS A 101 -22.36 -10.29 27.52
N LEU A 102 -22.51 -9.02 27.12
CA LEU A 102 -23.76 -8.27 27.26
C LEU A 102 -24.90 -8.95 26.49
N LEU A 103 -24.65 -9.42 25.27
CA LEU A 103 -25.65 -10.16 24.49
C LEU A 103 -25.93 -11.55 25.08
N LYS A 104 -24.91 -12.27 25.54
CA LYS A 104 -25.05 -13.61 26.10
C LYS A 104 -25.88 -13.62 27.39
N TYR A 105 -25.64 -12.66 28.30
CA TYR A 105 -26.29 -12.63 29.61
C TYR A 105 -27.44 -11.62 29.73
N GLY A 106 -27.53 -10.64 28.83
CA GLY A 106 -28.56 -9.61 28.84
C GLY A 106 -29.94 -10.10 28.36
N GLN A 107 -30.96 -9.26 28.51
CA GLN A 107 -32.32 -9.53 28.04
C GLN A 107 -32.68 -8.60 26.88
N TYR A 108 -33.31 -9.14 25.85
CA TYR A 108 -33.80 -8.42 24.69
C TYR A 108 -34.86 -9.26 23.97
N ASN A 109 -35.71 -8.60 23.18
CA ASN A 109 -36.92 -9.21 22.60
C ASN A 109 -36.80 -9.48 21.09
N SER A 110 -35.62 -9.27 20.50
CA SER A 110 -35.37 -9.52 19.07
C SER A 110 -34.26 -10.53 18.85
N GLN A 111 -34.29 -11.23 17.72
CA GLN A 111 -33.16 -12.07 17.28
C GLN A 111 -31.96 -11.17 17.00
N LYS A 112 -30.77 -11.60 17.44
CA LYS A 112 -29.52 -10.86 17.21
C LYS A 112 -28.47 -11.76 16.58
N THR A 113 -27.59 -11.15 15.79
CA THR A 113 -26.43 -11.81 15.21
C THR A 113 -25.16 -11.10 15.64
N PHE A 114 -24.26 -11.82 16.30
CA PHE A 114 -22.93 -11.33 16.67
C PHE A 114 -21.87 -11.97 15.77
N VAL A 115 -21.05 -11.15 15.13
CA VAL A 115 -19.95 -11.59 14.28
C VAL A 115 -18.63 -11.06 14.81
N LEU A 116 -17.71 -11.96 15.07
CA LEU A 116 -16.30 -11.65 15.32
C LEU A 116 -15.49 -11.96 14.07
N VAL A 117 -14.91 -10.94 13.44
CA VAL A 117 -13.81 -11.12 12.48
C VAL A 117 -12.53 -11.31 13.29
N SER A 118 -12.06 -12.55 13.33
CA SER A 118 -10.89 -12.96 14.08
C SER A 118 -9.58 -12.68 13.31
N ASN A 119 -8.49 -13.26 13.78
CA ASN A 119 -7.16 -13.09 13.22
C ASN A 119 -6.56 -14.46 12.81
N PRO A 120 -6.06 -14.63 11.58
CA PRO A 120 -5.44 -15.88 11.14
C PRO A 120 -4.21 -16.28 11.96
N LEU A 121 -3.56 -15.32 12.63
CA LEU A 121 -2.46 -15.61 13.54
C LEU A 121 -2.86 -16.47 14.74
N THR A 122 -4.16 -16.65 15.00
CA THR A 122 -4.62 -17.66 15.96
C THR A 122 -4.23 -19.09 15.58
N TRP A 123 -3.84 -19.31 14.32
CA TRP A 123 -3.31 -20.57 13.78
C TRP A 123 -1.79 -20.58 13.60
N SER A 124 -1.07 -19.48 13.84
CA SER A 124 0.29 -19.28 13.33
C SER A 124 1.34 -20.27 13.86
N THR A 125 1.10 -20.91 15.01
CA THR A 125 2.01 -21.91 15.59
C THR A 125 1.51 -23.35 15.41
N THR A 126 0.42 -23.51 14.65
CA THR A 126 -0.08 -24.82 14.23
C THR A 126 0.82 -25.37 13.13
N THR A 127 1.43 -26.52 13.37
CA THR A 127 2.25 -27.22 12.38
C THR A 127 1.41 -27.61 11.18
N LEU A 128 1.92 -27.44 9.95
CA LEU A 128 1.20 -27.80 8.73
C LEU A 128 0.66 -29.24 8.80
N LYS A 129 -0.57 -29.42 8.29
CA LYS A 129 -1.28 -30.70 8.29
C LYS A 129 -0.65 -31.65 7.27
N GLU A 130 0.23 -32.54 7.75
CA GLU A 130 0.86 -33.57 6.91
C GLU A 130 -0.17 -34.58 6.42
N LYS A 131 -0.17 -34.84 5.11
CA LYS A 131 -0.94 -35.91 4.48
C LYS A 131 -0.31 -37.25 4.83
N LYS A 132 -1.00 -38.04 5.65
CA LYS A 132 -0.58 -39.41 5.93
C LYS A 132 -0.77 -40.25 4.66
N SER A 133 0.32 -40.79 4.13
CA SER A 133 0.29 -41.75 3.03
C SER A 133 1.21 -42.92 3.32
N GLU A 134 0.85 -44.11 2.83
CA GLU A 134 1.67 -45.32 2.96
C GLU A 134 3.07 -45.12 2.36
N GLU A 135 3.17 -44.31 1.29
CA GLU A 135 4.43 -43.97 0.64
C GLU A 135 5.36 -43.15 1.55
N THR A 136 4.82 -42.17 2.29
CA THR A 136 5.61 -41.37 3.25
C THR A 136 6.08 -42.23 4.42
N ALA A 137 5.21 -43.12 4.92
CA ALA A 137 5.53 -44.04 6.00
C ALA A 137 6.58 -45.09 5.59
N PHE A 138 6.49 -45.61 4.36
CA PHE A 138 7.47 -46.54 3.80
C PHE A 138 8.85 -45.87 3.63
N ARG A 139 8.91 -44.62 3.18
CA ARG A 139 10.19 -43.89 3.03
C ARG A 139 10.85 -43.55 4.36
N GLN A 140 10.07 -43.46 5.44
CA GLN A 140 10.52 -43.12 6.79
C GLN A 140 11.51 -44.15 7.37
N SER A 141 11.50 -45.39 6.87
CA SER A 141 12.46 -46.42 7.27
C SER A 141 13.79 -46.40 6.50
N PHE A 142 13.94 -45.57 5.45
CA PHE A 142 15.12 -45.59 4.57
C PHE A 142 15.79 -44.24 4.37
N LEU A 143 15.12 -43.12 4.68
CA LEU A 143 15.62 -41.77 4.48
C LEU A 143 15.86 -41.07 5.83
N ASN A 144 16.81 -40.14 5.86
CA ASN A 144 17.00 -39.25 7.00
C ASN A 144 15.90 -38.16 7.04
N GLU A 145 15.78 -37.40 8.13
CA GLU A 145 14.71 -36.39 8.28
C GLU A 145 14.74 -35.32 7.17
N ASP A 146 15.92 -34.87 6.76
CA ASP A 146 16.08 -33.85 5.71
C ASP A 146 15.58 -34.35 4.34
N GLU A 147 15.91 -35.59 3.99
CA GLU A 147 15.44 -36.26 2.78
C GLU A 147 13.93 -36.54 2.84
N LEU A 148 13.42 -36.90 4.02
CA LEU A 148 12.00 -37.15 4.22
C LEU A 148 11.15 -35.91 4.03
N GLN A 149 11.67 -34.75 4.44
CA GLN A 149 11.03 -33.44 4.32
C GLN A 149 10.63 -33.14 2.86
N LEU A 150 11.45 -33.55 1.88
CA LEU A 150 11.21 -33.36 0.45
C LEU A 150 9.99 -34.14 -0.07
N PHE A 151 9.56 -35.19 0.63
CA PHE A 151 8.44 -36.04 0.23
C PHE A 151 7.15 -35.78 1.03
N LYS A 152 7.22 -34.94 2.07
CA LYS A 152 6.03 -34.57 2.84
C LYS A 152 5.04 -33.83 1.94
N LYS A 153 3.82 -34.35 1.89
CA LYS A 153 2.67 -33.68 1.28
C LYS A 153 1.82 -33.08 2.40
N TYR A 154 1.23 -31.93 2.16
CA TYR A 154 0.38 -31.25 3.13
C TYR A 154 -1.06 -31.18 2.61
N GLU A 155 -2.01 -31.02 3.52
CA GLU A 155 -3.42 -30.76 3.22
C GLU A 155 -3.87 -29.46 3.87
N ARG A 156 -4.96 -28.89 3.34
CA ARG A 156 -5.54 -27.68 3.91
C ARG A 156 -6.28 -27.99 5.22
N PHE A 157 -6.17 -27.09 6.18
CA PHE A 157 -7.00 -27.09 7.38
C PHE A 157 -8.45 -26.74 7.03
N THR A 158 -9.35 -27.42 7.72
CA THR A 158 -10.80 -27.22 7.70
C THR A 158 -11.28 -26.95 9.12
N GLU A 159 -12.53 -26.55 9.28
CA GLU A 159 -13.16 -26.23 10.56
C GLU A 159 -13.09 -27.43 11.53
N ASN A 160 -13.12 -28.65 10.99
CA ASN A 160 -12.95 -29.90 11.74
C ASN A 160 -11.59 -30.01 12.43
N ASP A 161 -10.58 -29.25 11.98
CA ASP A 161 -9.25 -29.25 12.55
C ASP A 161 -9.07 -28.21 13.67
N LEU A 162 -10.11 -27.43 14.02
CA LEU A 162 -10.07 -26.42 15.09
C LEU A 162 -9.54 -26.98 16.44
N PRO A 163 -9.86 -28.23 16.85
CA PRO A 163 -9.27 -28.82 18.06
C PRO A 163 -7.75 -29.01 18.00
N ASN A 164 -7.17 -29.14 16.80
CA ASN A 164 -5.73 -29.34 16.60
C ASN A 164 -4.94 -28.01 16.59
N ARG A 165 -5.64 -26.86 16.61
CA ARG A 165 -5.04 -25.52 16.53
C ARG A 165 -4.18 -25.19 17.75
N ARG A 166 -2.95 -24.79 17.48
CA ARG A 166 -1.97 -24.29 18.45
C ARG A 166 -1.78 -22.78 18.32
N ILE A 167 -1.55 -22.12 19.45
CA ILE A 167 -1.43 -20.67 19.57
C ILE A 167 -0.42 -20.34 20.68
N ASN A 168 0.36 -19.27 20.53
CA ASN A 168 1.33 -18.85 21.55
C ASN A 168 1.17 -17.40 22.04
N PHE A 169 0.52 -16.50 21.29
CA PHE A 169 0.48 -15.06 21.63
C PHE A 169 -0.89 -14.39 21.50
N LEU A 170 -1.92 -15.10 21.04
CA LEU A 170 -3.30 -14.59 20.89
C LEU A 170 -4.30 -15.43 21.71
N GLU A 171 -3.87 -15.94 22.87
CA GLU A 171 -4.67 -16.83 23.72
C GLU A 171 -6.00 -16.21 24.14
N ARG A 172 -6.01 -14.93 24.53
CA ARG A 172 -7.23 -14.20 24.86
C ARG A 172 -8.24 -14.18 23.71
N LEU A 173 -7.78 -13.94 22.49
CA LEU A 173 -8.63 -13.99 21.30
C LEU A 173 -9.17 -15.40 21.08
N LYS A 174 -8.33 -16.44 21.21
CA LYS A 174 -8.78 -17.84 21.13
C LYS A 174 -9.86 -18.16 22.17
N HIS A 175 -9.72 -17.69 23.41
CA HIS A 175 -10.73 -17.88 24.44
C HIS A 175 -12.05 -17.16 24.12
N LEU A 176 -11.97 -15.93 23.59
CA LEU A 176 -13.14 -15.21 23.11
C LEU A 176 -13.85 -15.99 21.99
N GLU A 177 -13.13 -16.45 20.98
CA GLU A 177 -13.69 -17.29 19.91
C GLU A 177 -14.39 -18.54 20.48
N GLN A 178 -13.75 -19.26 21.40
CA GLN A 178 -14.34 -20.45 22.02
C GLN A 178 -15.63 -20.12 22.79
N SER A 179 -15.65 -19.00 23.51
CA SER A 179 -16.82 -18.53 24.27
C SER A 179 -17.99 -18.16 23.35
N ILE A 180 -17.69 -17.57 22.18
CA ILE A 180 -18.65 -17.25 21.11
C ILE A 180 -19.19 -18.52 20.48
N LEU A 181 -18.33 -19.46 20.07
CA LEU A 181 -18.73 -20.72 19.46
C LEU A 181 -19.61 -21.57 20.39
N GLY A 182 -19.29 -21.58 21.69
CA GLY A 182 -20.05 -22.27 22.74
C GLY A 182 -21.30 -21.52 23.21
N CYS A 183 -21.77 -20.49 22.50
CA CYS A 183 -23.01 -19.80 22.84
C CYS A 183 -24.24 -20.63 22.43
N GLU A 184 -25.11 -20.93 23.41
CA GLU A 184 -26.35 -21.71 23.24
C GLU A 184 -27.62 -20.85 23.40
N LYS A 185 -27.48 -19.53 23.47
CA LYS A 185 -28.63 -18.62 23.63
C LYS A 185 -29.45 -18.58 22.34
N LYS A 186 -30.74 -18.93 22.42
CA LYS A 186 -31.63 -19.09 21.26
C LYS A 186 -31.83 -17.81 20.47
N GLU A 187 -31.88 -16.67 21.17
CA GLU A 187 -32.08 -15.36 20.56
C GLU A 187 -30.77 -14.74 20.01
N LEU A 188 -29.64 -15.48 20.04
CA LEU A 188 -28.32 -14.99 19.64
C LEU A 188 -27.61 -15.95 18.69
N ASP A 189 -27.57 -15.59 17.41
CA ASP A 189 -26.69 -16.23 16.44
C ASP A 189 -25.27 -15.66 16.57
N THR A 190 -24.26 -16.52 16.46
CA THR A 190 -22.87 -16.16 16.75
C THR A 190 -21.93 -16.76 15.72
N TYR A 191 -21.07 -15.93 15.12
CA TYR A 191 -20.09 -16.37 14.13
C TYR A 191 -18.69 -15.87 14.46
N VAL A 192 -17.71 -16.72 14.20
CA VAL A 192 -16.29 -16.39 14.18
C VAL A 192 -15.78 -16.56 12.76
N ILE A 193 -15.42 -15.47 12.11
CA ILE A 193 -14.90 -15.46 10.74
C ILE A 193 -13.41 -15.19 10.82
N THR A 194 -12.59 -16.15 10.41
CA THR A 194 -11.13 -16.04 10.39
C THR A 194 -10.67 -15.75 8.97
N PRO A 195 -10.27 -14.50 8.66
CA PRO A 195 -9.79 -14.14 7.33
C PRO A 195 -8.37 -14.62 7.10
N GLY A 196 -7.96 -14.71 5.82
CA GLY A 196 -6.54 -14.71 5.46
C GLY A 196 -5.89 -13.33 5.68
N LEU A 197 -4.63 -13.17 5.28
CA LEU A 197 -4.00 -11.86 5.14
C LEU A 197 -4.84 -11.02 4.16
N ILE A 198 -5.31 -9.88 4.64
CA ILE A 198 -6.24 -9.03 3.92
C ILE A 198 -5.48 -8.18 2.90
N TYR A 199 -5.97 -8.16 1.66
CA TYR A 199 -5.48 -7.27 0.60
C TYR A 199 -6.62 -6.54 -0.11
N GLY A 200 -6.25 -5.63 -1.00
CA GLY A 200 -7.20 -4.81 -1.74
C GLY A 200 -7.46 -3.47 -1.09
N ASN A 201 -7.92 -2.51 -1.88
CA ASN A 201 -7.95 -1.09 -1.52
C ASN A 201 -6.56 -0.61 -1.08
N GLY A 202 -6.43 0.38 -0.19
CA GLY A 202 -5.18 1.11 0.14
C GLY A 202 -4.04 0.34 0.85
N GLU A 203 -4.01 -0.98 0.69
CA GLU A 203 -3.19 -2.09 1.20
C GLU A 203 -2.43 -2.02 2.53
N ASP A 204 -3.07 -1.58 3.61
CA ASP A 204 -2.88 -2.08 5.01
C ASP A 204 -1.51 -2.71 5.39
N ILE A 205 -1.44 -4.00 5.74
CA ILE A 205 -0.19 -4.67 6.14
C ILE A 205 0.87 -4.66 5.01
N LEU A 206 0.44 -4.65 3.74
CA LEU A 206 1.34 -4.65 2.58
C LEU A 206 1.79 -3.23 2.18
N TYR A 207 1.36 -2.19 2.91
CA TYR A 207 1.46 -0.81 2.47
C TYR A 207 2.90 -0.39 2.33
N GLU A 208 3.76 -0.76 3.27
CA GLU A 208 5.18 -0.40 3.20
C GLU A 208 5.88 -1.08 2.02
N LEU A 209 5.46 -2.29 1.62
CA LEU A 209 5.99 -2.94 0.41
C LEU A 209 5.58 -2.16 -0.84
N PHE A 210 4.29 -1.86 -1.00
CA PHE A 210 3.80 -1.10 -2.15
C PHE A 210 4.40 0.29 -2.20
N LYS A 211 4.35 1.04 -1.09
CA LYS A 211 4.91 2.38 -0.97
C LYS A 211 6.37 2.43 -1.36
N THR A 212 7.18 1.47 -0.89
CA THR A 212 8.61 1.42 -1.18
C THR A 212 8.86 1.35 -2.68
N VAL A 213 8.25 0.39 -3.39
CA VAL A 213 8.44 0.27 -4.84
C VAL A 213 7.70 1.32 -5.67
N TRP A 214 6.65 1.91 -5.12
CA TRP A 214 5.93 3.00 -5.77
C TRP A 214 6.76 4.28 -5.81
N MET A 215 7.50 4.56 -4.73
CA MET A 215 8.26 5.79 -4.53
C MET A 215 9.69 5.72 -5.06
N ASP A 216 10.32 4.56 -4.99
CA ASP A 216 11.70 4.36 -5.40
C ASP A 216 11.75 3.37 -6.59
N PRO A 217 12.00 3.87 -7.82
CA PRO A 217 12.14 3.03 -9.02
C PRO A 217 13.25 1.98 -8.91
N ASP A 218 14.24 2.18 -8.03
CA ASP A 218 15.36 1.27 -7.84
C ASP A 218 15.21 0.35 -6.63
N ALA A 219 14.11 0.44 -5.90
CA ALA A 219 13.86 -0.35 -4.69
C ALA A 219 13.98 -1.86 -4.92
N GLU A 220 14.47 -2.56 -3.89
CA GLU A 220 14.49 -4.02 -3.82
C GLU A 220 13.67 -4.49 -2.62
N LEU A 221 12.61 -5.26 -2.87
CA LEU A 221 11.74 -5.70 -1.79
C LEU A 221 12.34 -6.87 -0.99
N PRO A 222 12.15 -6.90 0.34
CA PRO A 222 12.75 -7.90 1.22
C PRO A 222 11.94 -9.21 1.22
N ILE A 223 12.55 -10.32 0.81
CA ILE A 223 12.08 -11.70 1.06
C ILE A 223 12.70 -12.17 2.38
N TYR A 224 11.87 -12.56 3.34
CA TYR A 224 12.33 -12.94 4.67
C TYR A 224 12.58 -14.44 4.77
N GLY A 225 13.81 -14.81 5.14
CA GLY A 225 14.27 -16.20 5.09
C GLY A 225 14.19 -16.75 3.67
N GLU A 226 13.67 -17.98 3.51
CA GLU A 226 13.46 -18.57 2.17
C GLU A 226 12.17 -18.08 1.49
N GLY A 227 11.21 -17.55 2.26
CA GLY A 227 9.89 -17.12 1.79
C GLY A 227 8.99 -18.26 1.26
N ASN A 228 9.26 -19.50 1.66
CA ASN A 228 8.51 -20.70 1.26
C ASN A 228 7.26 -20.96 2.12
N ASN A 229 7.04 -20.16 3.16
CA ASN A 229 5.87 -20.24 4.02
C ASN A 229 4.58 -19.93 3.25
N ILE A 230 3.48 -20.58 3.66
CA ILE A 230 2.15 -20.43 3.05
C ILE A 230 1.36 -19.35 3.78
N ILE A 231 0.87 -18.37 3.03
CA ILE A 231 0.08 -17.24 3.55
C ILE A 231 -1.32 -17.34 2.95
N PRO A 232 -2.37 -17.75 3.69
CA PRO A 232 -3.74 -17.61 3.23
C PRO A 232 -4.05 -16.13 3.03
N MET A 233 -4.75 -15.77 1.97
CA MET A 233 -5.08 -14.38 1.66
C MET A 233 -6.57 -14.22 1.37
N ILE A 234 -7.09 -13.00 1.50
CA ILE A 234 -8.42 -12.65 0.99
C ILE A 234 -8.52 -11.17 0.65
N HIS A 235 -9.24 -10.85 -0.42
CA HIS A 235 -9.57 -9.47 -0.74
C HIS A 235 -10.63 -8.93 0.26
N VAL A 236 -10.46 -7.70 0.75
CA VAL A 236 -11.34 -7.08 1.76
C VAL A 236 -12.84 -7.07 1.36
N ASN A 237 -13.15 -6.81 0.08
CA ASN A 237 -14.54 -6.85 -0.40
C ASN A 237 -15.15 -8.26 -0.35
N ASP A 238 -14.37 -9.30 -0.66
CA ASP A 238 -14.86 -10.69 -0.58
C ASP A 238 -15.05 -11.10 0.89
N LEU A 239 -14.18 -10.64 1.79
CA LEU A 239 -14.38 -10.77 3.24
C LEU A 239 -15.70 -10.12 3.70
N ALA A 240 -15.97 -8.87 3.29
CA ALA A 240 -17.22 -8.19 3.64
C ALA A 240 -18.45 -8.93 3.12
N SER A 241 -18.38 -9.47 1.90
CA SER A 241 -19.42 -10.31 1.30
C SER A 241 -19.66 -11.59 2.11
N ILE A 242 -18.60 -12.28 2.54
CA ILE A 242 -18.69 -13.47 3.43
C ILE A 242 -19.38 -13.11 4.75
N VAL A 243 -18.99 -11.99 5.38
CA VAL A 243 -19.60 -11.52 6.63
C VAL A 243 -21.10 -11.30 6.46
N LYS A 244 -21.52 -10.56 5.43
CA LYS A 244 -22.94 -10.34 5.14
C LYS A 244 -23.68 -11.64 4.85
N LYS A 245 -23.10 -12.53 4.04
CA LYS A 245 -23.72 -13.83 3.73
C LYS A 245 -23.90 -14.70 4.97
N ALA A 246 -22.94 -14.72 5.90
CA ALA A 246 -23.11 -15.43 7.18
C ALA A 246 -24.32 -14.92 7.97
N THR A 247 -24.55 -13.60 8.01
CA THR A 247 -25.72 -13.01 8.71
C THR A 247 -27.07 -13.32 8.05
N ILE A 248 -27.09 -13.54 6.73
CA ILE A 248 -28.31 -13.80 5.97
C ILE A 248 -28.65 -15.30 5.95
N LEU A 249 -27.64 -16.14 5.77
CA LEU A 249 -27.82 -17.59 5.61
C LEU A 249 -28.06 -18.31 6.94
N ASN A 250 -27.59 -17.73 8.04
CA ASN A 250 -27.54 -18.37 9.35
C ASN A 250 -26.99 -19.83 9.26
N PRO A 251 -25.71 -19.99 8.88
CA PRO A 251 -25.11 -21.32 8.74
C PRO A 251 -25.02 -22.05 10.08
N GLN A 252 -25.11 -23.39 10.03
CA GLN A 252 -24.88 -24.24 11.21
C GLN A 252 -23.42 -24.17 11.68
N ASP A 253 -22.49 -24.13 10.73
CA ASP A 253 -21.06 -23.95 11.03
C ASP A 253 -20.80 -22.52 11.48
N LYS A 254 -20.44 -22.36 12.76
CA LYS A 254 -20.21 -21.06 13.39
C LYS A 254 -18.80 -20.51 13.19
N TYR A 255 -17.83 -21.36 12.85
CA TYR A 255 -16.44 -20.96 12.57
C TYR A 255 -16.20 -21.02 11.07
N ILE A 256 -15.76 -19.91 10.47
CA ILE A 256 -15.70 -19.75 9.00
C ILE A 256 -14.29 -19.28 8.62
N PHE A 257 -13.66 -19.96 7.67
CA PHE A 257 -12.46 -19.50 7.00
C PHE A 257 -12.79 -18.66 5.78
N ALA A 258 -12.45 -17.37 5.87
CA ALA A 258 -12.59 -16.42 4.79
C ALA A 258 -11.24 -16.25 4.07
N VAL A 259 -10.96 -17.16 3.12
CA VAL A 259 -9.74 -17.16 2.31
C VAL A 259 -10.08 -17.35 0.83
N ASP A 260 -9.28 -16.79 -0.07
CA ASP A 260 -9.37 -17.09 -1.49
C ASP A 260 -8.72 -18.46 -1.83
N TYR A 261 -8.76 -18.85 -3.10
CA TYR A 261 -8.30 -20.19 -3.52
C TYR A 261 -6.82 -20.23 -3.88
N GLU A 262 -6.13 -19.09 -3.90
CA GLU A 262 -4.75 -18.99 -4.36
C GLU A 262 -3.77 -19.54 -3.31
N ASN A 263 -2.85 -20.39 -3.76
CA ASN A 263 -1.75 -20.88 -2.92
C ASN A 263 -0.60 -19.87 -2.95
N MET A 264 -0.65 -18.90 -2.04
CA MET A 264 0.36 -17.87 -1.93
C MET A 264 1.49 -18.29 -0.99
N THR A 265 2.73 -18.01 -1.41
CA THR A 265 3.89 -17.99 -0.50
C THR A 265 4.39 -16.56 -0.33
N GLN A 266 5.12 -16.29 0.74
CA GLN A 266 5.70 -14.97 0.97
C GLN A 266 6.58 -14.51 -0.21
N LYS A 267 7.43 -15.42 -0.71
CA LYS A 267 8.28 -15.15 -1.88
C LYS A 267 7.45 -14.81 -3.12
N LYS A 268 6.37 -15.55 -3.39
CA LYS A 268 5.49 -15.26 -4.53
C LYS A 268 4.79 -13.91 -4.38
N LEU A 269 4.29 -13.59 -3.18
CA LEU A 269 3.63 -12.33 -2.88
C LEU A 269 4.56 -11.15 -3.13
N ILE A 270 5.75 -11.16 -2.51
CA ILE A 270 6.72 -10.07 -2.61
C ILE A 270 7.27 -9.94 -4.04
N THR A 271 7.58 -11.04 -4.70
CA THR A 271 8.05 -11.01 -6.10
C THR A 271 6.98 -10.48 -7.03
N THR A 272 5.70 -10.79 -6.77
CA THR A 272 4.57 -10.24 -7.55
C THR A 272 4.49 -8.72 -7.35
N ILE A 273 4.54 -8.24 -6.10
CA ILE A 273 4.52 -6.80 -5.83
C ILE A 273 5.72 -6.11 -6.50
N ALA A 274 6.93 -6.65 -6.32
CA ALA A 274 8.14 -6.12 -6.92
C ALA A 274 8.01 -6.02 -8.44
N LYS A 275 7.49 -7.06 -9.10
CA LYS A 275 7.40 -7.12 -10.57
C LYS A 275 6.31 -6.21 -11.15
N TYR A 276 5.13 -6.20 -10.56
CA TYR A 276 3.96 -5.54 -11.16
C TYR A 276 3.76 -4.11 -10.68
N ILE A 277 4.38 -3.72 -9.57
CA ILE A 277 4.29 -2.36 -9.02
C ILE A 277 5.66 -1.68 -9.06
N GLY A 278 6.76 -2.43 -8.89
CA GLY A 278 8.14 -1.92 -8.90
C GLY A 278 8.95 -2.30 -10.13
N ASN A 279 10.23 -2.60 -9.91
CA ASN A 279 11.20 -2.97 -10.95
C ASN A 279 11.49 -4.48 -11.03
N GLY A 280 10.80 -5.30 -10.24
CA GLY A 280 10.99 -6.75 -10.15
C GLY A 280 12.14 -7.21 -9.26
N LYS A 281 12.92 -6.32 -8.67
CA LYS A 281 14.07 -6.68 -7.83
C LYS A 281 13.65 -7.01 -6.40
N THR A 282 14.30 -8.01 -5.85
CA THR A 282 14.09 -8.49 -4.48
C THR A 282 15.41 -8.88 -3.85
N LYS A 283 15.50 -8.78 -2.52
CA LYS A 283 16.66 -9.20 -1.73
C LYS A 283 16.25 -10.08 -0.57
N THR A 284 17.10 -11.01 -0.18
CA THR A 284 16.86 -11.85 1.01
C THR A 284 17.25 -11.11 2.29
N VAL A 285 16.39 -11.17 3.31
CA VAL A 285 16.58 -10.56 4.63
C VAL A 285 16.30 -11.59 5.73
N THR A 286 16.99 -11.49 6.86
CA THR A 286 16.89 -12.48 7.95
C THR A 286 15.80 -12.19 8.97
N SER A 287 15.41 -10.93 9.18
CA SER A 287 14.43 -10.52 10.17
C SER A 287 13.21 -9.86 9.52
N CYS A 288 12.02 -10.19 10.03
CA CYS A 288 10.76 -9.57 9.67
C CYS A 288 10.04 -9.16 10.97
N SER A 289 9.64 -7.89 11.07
CA SER A 289 8.77 -7.43 12.17
C SER A 289 7.31 -7.84 11.95
N GLU A 290 6.89 -8.01 10.70
CA GLU A 290 5.50 -8.28 10.34
C GLU A 290 5.16 -9.78 10.44
N LYS A 291 4.50 -10.15 11.54
CA LYS A 291 4.16 -11.55 11.85
C LYS A 291 3.27 -12.19 10.78
N MET A 292 2.40 -11.40 10.13
CA MET A 292 1.52 -11.90 9.07
C MET A 292 2.29 -12.43 7.87
N LEU A 293 3.42 -11.81 7.53
CA LEU A 293 4.29 -12.27 6.44
C LEU A 293 5.09 -13.53 6.81
N MET A 294 5.20 -13.85 8.10
CA MET A 294 5.93 -15.02 8.61
C MET A 294 5.00 -16.22 8.90
N MET A 295 3.69 -16.06 8.74
CA MET A 295 2.72 -17.13 8.92
C MET A 295 2.98 -18.30 7.95
N ASN A 296 2.85 -19.53 8.43
CA ASN A 296 2.94 -20.74 7.61
C ASN A 296 1.74 -21.66 7.88
N VAL A 297 0.59 -21.28 7.34
CA VAL A 297 -0.68 -21.98 7.56
C VAL A 297 -1.34 -22.20 6.21
N TRP A 298 -1.99 -23.33 5.99
CA TRP A 298 -2.70 -23.60 4.75
C TRP A 298 -4.18 -23.84 5.02
N LEU A 299 -5.02 -22.84 4.79
CA LEU A 299 -6.45 -22.88 5.07
C LEU A 299 -7.26 -23.23 3.82
N ARG A 300 -8.42 -23.87 4.00
CA ARG A 300 -9.42 -24.07 2.95
C ARG A 300 -10.55 -23.06 3.13
N PRO A 301 -11.05 -22.42 2.05
CA PRO A 301 -12.29 -21.65 2.11
C PRO A 301 -13.45 -22.52 2.61
N THR A 302 -14.29 -21.99 3.51
CA THR A 302 -15.48 -22.70 4.00
C THR A 302 -16.44 -22.99 2.85
N GLN A 303 -16.87 -24.25 2.74
CA GLN A 303 -17.64 -24.75 1.59
C GLN A 303 -19.12 -24.36 1.61
N ILE A 304 -19.64 -23.87 2.74
CA ILE A 304 -21.06 -23.56 2.94
C ILE A 304 -21.61 -22.48 1.98
N PHE A 305 -20.71 -21.76 1.32
CA PHE A 305 -21.01 -20.70 0.36
C PHE A 305 -20.83 -21.11 -1.11
N GLU A 306 -20.53 -22.39 -1.39
CA GLU A 306 -20.16 -22.88 -2.73
C GLU A 306 -21.29 -23.62 -3.47
N SER A 307 -22.36 -24.09 -2.81
CA SER A 307 -23.39 -24.94 -3.45
C SER A 307 -24.81 -24.40 -3.34
N GLU A 308 -25.57 -24.48 -4.44
CA GLU A 308 -27.01 -24.19 -4.48
C GLU A 308 -27.83 -25.27 -3.75
N ASP A 309 -27.36 -26.52 -3.76
CA ASP A 309 -28.10 -27.71 -3.35
C ASP A 309 -28.30 -27.87 -1.82
N GLN A 310 -27.59 -27.10 -1.00
CA GLN A 310 -27.69 -27.19 0.46
C GLN A 310 -28.85 -26.37 1.06
N TYR A 311 -29.61 -25.61 0.25
CA TYR A 311 -30.64 -24.71 0.74
C TYR A 311 -32.00 -24.99 0.10
N ILE A 312 -32.99 -25.34 0.93
CA ILE A 312 -34.36 -25.74 0.54
C ILE A 312 -35.13 -24.62 -0.19
N ASN A 313 -34.63 -23.37 -0.19
CA ASN A 313 -35.28 -22.22 -0.81
C ASN A 313 -34.44 -21.64 -1.97
N ALA A 314 -34.65 -22.16 -3.17
CA ALA A 314 -34.02 -21.74 -4.43
C ALA A 314 -34.22 -20.24 -4.82
N ASN A 315 -35.00 -19.47 -4.06
CA ASN A 315 -35.25 -18.04 -4.31
C ASN A 315 -34.31 -17.09 -3.54
N LYS A 316 -33.32 -17.60 -2.78
CA LYS A 316 -32.30 -16.79 -2.09
C LYS A 316 -30.90 -17.26 -2.49
N ASN A 317 -30.36 -16.71 -3.58
CA ASN A 317 -29.02 -17.02 -4.12
C ASN A 317 -27.93 -17.11 -3.02
N PRO A 318 -27.47 -18.33 -2.65
CA PRO A 318 -26.57 -18.55 -1.53
C PRO A 318 -25.08 -18.56 -1.92
N ILE A 319 -24.78 -18.28 -3.20
CA ILE A 319 -23.40 -18.23 -3.70
C ILE A 319 -22.78 -16.88 -3.33
N ILE A 320 -21.54 -16.90 -2.83
CA ILE A 320 -20.72 -15.69 -2.75
C ILE A 320 -20.42 -15.22 -4.18
N ASN A 321 -20.79 -13.98 -4.48
CA ASN A 321 -20.38 -13.33 -5.72
C ASN A 321 -18.92 -12.90 -5.58
N TRP A 322 -18.00 -13.85 -5.75
CA TRP A 322 -16.57 -13.59 -5.64
C TRP A 322 -16.12 -12.55 -6.65
N GLN A 323 -15.40 -11.54 -6.18
CA GLN A 323 -14.74 -10.55 -7.02
C GLN A 323 -13.28 -10.94 -7.28
N PHE A 324 -12.63 -11.62 -6.32
CA PHE A 324 -11.21 -11.99 -6.34
C PHE A 324 -10.97 -13.46 -5.97
N GLN A 325 -11.89 -14.37 -6.35
CA GLN A 325 -11.77 -15.82 -6.09
C GLN A 325 -10.40 -16.41 -6.46
N GLU A 326 -9.88 -15.91 -7.57
CA GLU A 326 -8.64 -16.34 -8.20
C GLU A 326 -7.37 -15.80 -7.51
N GLY A 327 -7.52 -14.93 -6.52
CA GLY A 327 -6.46 -14.43 -5.67
C GLY A 327 -5.78 -13.13 -6.13
N PHE A 328 -4.68 -12.84 -5.46
CA PHE A 328 -3.90 -11.61 -5.57
C PHE A 328 -3.17 -11.50 -6.91
N ILE A 329 -2.50 -12.56 -7.39
CA ILE A 329 -1.63 -12.48 -8.57
C ILE A 329 -2.47 -12.20 -9.82
N LYS A 330 -3.55 -12.95 -10.01
CA LYS A 330 -4.42 -12.82 -11.19
C LYS A 330 -5.14 -11.47 -11.25
N ASN A 331 -5.26 -10.77 -10.12
CA ASN A 331 -5.95 -9.49 -10.03
C ASN A 331 -5.02 -8.31 -9.72
N ILE A 332 -3.69 -8.48 -9.80
CA ILE A 332 -2.71 -7.46 -9.39
C ILE A 332 -2.91 -6.10 -10.06
N ASP A 333 -3.30 -6.06 -11.34
CA ASP A 333 -3.57 -4.80 -12.04
C ASP A 333 -4.77 -4.05 -11.45
N LYS A 334 -5.86 -4.77 -11.11
CA LYS A 334 -7.03 -4.18 -10.44
C LYS A 334 -6.66 -3.69 -9.05
N ILE A 335 -5.83 -4.45 -8.33
CA ILE A 335 -5.37 -4.10 -6.97
C ILE A 335 -4.50 -2.84 -7.02
N ARG A 336 -3.56 -2.74 -7.98
CA ARG A 336 -2.77 -1.53 -8.22
C ARG A 336 -3.65 -0.31 -8.48
N ASP A 337 -4.68 -0.48 -9.30
CA ASP A 337 -5.61 0.61 -9.62
C ASP A 337 -6.47 1.00 -8.40
N GLN A 338 -6.92 0.02 -7.61
CA GLN A 338 -7.60 0.25 -6.33
C GLN A 338 -6.71 1.02 -5.35
N PHE A 339 -5.43 0.67 -5.22
CA PHE A 339 -4.50 1.39 -4.35
C PHE A 339 -4.41 2.86 -4.73
N LYS A 340 -4.20 3.12 -6.03
CA LYS A 340 -4.11 4.46 -6.60
C LYS A 340 -5.35 5.28 -6.28
N ILE A 341 -6.54 4.71 -6.54
CA ILE A 341 -7.83 5.38 -6.29
C ILE A 341 -8.03 5.62 -4.80
N TYR A 342 -7.80 4.60 -3.97
CA TYR A 342 -8.06 4.66 -2.53
C TYR A 342 -7.19 5.71 -1.83
N ARG A 343 -5.91 5.82 -2.22
CA ARG A 343 -4.97 6.81 -1.68
C ARG A 343 -5.05 8.17 -2.39
N GLY A 344 -5.92 8.29 -3.41
CA GLY A 344 -6.07 9.50 -4.22
C GLY A 344 -4.81 9.87 -5.00
N LEU A 345 -3.95 8.90 -5.34
CA LEU A 345 -2.65 9.16 -5.94
C LEU A 345 -2.82 9.73 -7.35
N ASP A 346 -2.17 10.87 -7.57
CA ASP A 346 -2.19 11.54 -8.85
C ASP A 346 -0.77 11.72 -9.41
N THR A 347 -0.63 11.59 -10.73
CA THR A 347 0.68 11.55 -11.38
C THR A 347 0.92 12.71 -12.34
N VAL A 348 2.16 13.17 -12.43
CA VAL A 348 2.55 14.27 -13.31
C VAL A 348 2.94 13.73 -14.67
N LYS A 349 2.08 13.91 -15.69
CA LYS A 349 2.33 13.43 -17.06
C LYS A 349 2.40 14.62 -18.02
N LEU A 350 3.59 14.99 -18.45
CA LEU A 350 3.82 16.23 -19.19
C LEU A 350 4.59 16.01 -20.50
N ILE A 351 4.32 16.87 -21.49
CA ILE A 351 5.24 17.09 -22.61
C ILE A 351 5.83 18.49 -22.47
N VAL A 352 7.14 18.61 -22.65
CA VAL A 352 7.80 19.90 -22.84
C VAL A 352 8.14 20.03 -24.32
N HIS A 353 7.48 20.97 -25.00
CA HIS A 353 7.59 21.19 -26.43
C HIS A 353 8.10 22.59 -26.76
N GLY A 354 8.67 22.78 -27.94
CA GLY A 354 9.24 24.07 -28.36
C GLY A 354 10.42 23.94 -29.32
N GLY A 355 10.87 25.08 -29.84
CA GLY A 355 11.90 25.15 -30.89
C GLY A 355 13.28 24.59 -30.49
N PRO A 356 14.19 24.39 -31.46
CA PRO A 356 15.58 24.02 -31.16
C PRO A 356 16.24 25.10 -30.27
N ALA A 357 17.14 24.72 -29.36
CA ALA A 357 17.78 25.62 -28.39
C ALA A 357 16.86 26.31 -27.36
N ALA A 358 15.56 26.01 -27.32
CA ALA A 358 14.62 26.62 -26.38
C ALA A 358 14.89 26.31 -24.89
N GLY A 359 15.71 25.30 -24.57
CA GLY A 359 15.95 24.88 -23.18
C GLY A 359 15.02 23.77 -22.66
N LYS A 360 14.34 23.05 -23.55
CA LYS A 360 13.43 21.94 -23.19
C LYS A 360 14.05 20.93 -22.23
N SER A 361 15.19 20.33 -22.61
CA SER A 361 15.87 19.32 -21.81
C SER A 361 16.31 19.84 -20.43
N TYR A 362 16.63 21.13 -20.32
CA TYR A 362 16.96 21.76 -19.05
C TYR A 362 15.73 21.83 -18.13
N LEU A 363 14.60 22.32 -18.66
CA LEU A 363 13.34 22.35 -17.91
C LEU A 363 12.85 20.94 -17.55
N CYS A 364 12.92 19.97 -18.47
CA CYS A 364 12.60 18.58 -18.19
C CYS A 364 13.44 18.02 -17.03
N GLN A 365 14.74 18.34 -16.99
CA GLN A 365 15.61 17.89 -15.90
C GLN A 365 15.22 18.52 -14.57
N GLN A 366 14.88 19.81 -14.54
CA GLN A 366 14.40 20.47 -13.32
C GLN A 366 13.09 19.85 -12.82
N LEU A 367 12.13 19.62 -13.71
CA LEU A 367 10.84 18.98 -13.37
C LEU A 367 11.02 17.54 -12.90
N SER A 368 11.87 16.77 -13.59
CA SER A 368 12.22 15.40 -13.24
C SER A 368 12.81 15.31 -11.83
N ASN A 369 13.77 16.18 -11.50
CA ASN A 369 14.39 16.20 -10.18
C ASN A 369 13.39 16.63 -9.08
N TYR A 370 12.58 17.65 -9.34
CA TYR A 370 11.67 18.22 -8.34
C TYR A 370 10.51 17.26 -8.01
N TYR A 371 9.87 16.69 -9.03
CA TYR A 371 8.74 15.78 -8.88
C TYR A 371 9.15 14.30 -8.77
N ARG A 372 10.46 14.01 -8.86
CA ARG A 372 11.02 12.64 -8.90
C ARG A 372 10.39 11.78 -10.01
N ILE A 373 10.12 12.37 -11.18
CA ILE A 373 9.53 11.67 -12.32
C ILE A 373 10.57 11.37 -13.42
N PRO A 374 10.43 10.28 -14.18
CA PRO A 374 11.26 9.97 -15.33
C PRO A 374 11.36 11.10 -16.37
N HIS A 375 12.60 11.48 -16.69
CA HIS A 375 12.92 12.34 -17.84
C HIS A 375 13.13 11.48 -19.10
N ILE A 376 12.10 11.39 -19.93
CA ILE A 376 12.13 10.56 -21.13
C ILE A 376 12.65 11.39 -22.31
N GLN A 377 13.90 11.11 -22.67
CA GLN A 377 14.59 11.72 -23.80
C GLN A 377 14.96 10.66 -24.82
N ILE A 378 14.71 10.91 -26.11
CA ILE A 378 14.94 9.94 -27.21
C ILE A 378 16.31 9.25 -27.16
N LYS A 379 17.40 9.99 -26.88
CA LYS A 379 18.75 9.44 -26.83
C LYS A 379 18.91 8.45 -25.67
N LYS A 380 18.37 8.80 -24.50
CA LYS A 380 18.42 7.94 -23.30
C LYS A 380 17.54 6.70 -23.50
N LEU A 381 16.34 6.88 -24.04
CA LEU A 381 15.42 5.79 -24.34
C LEU A 381 16.03 4.75 -25.31
N ILE A 382 16.63 5.21 -26.40
CA ILE A 382 17.28 4.29 -27.35
C ILE A 382 18.42 3.55 -26.66
N GLN A 383 19.26 4.25 -25.88
CA GLN A 383 20.35 3.60 -25.14
C GLN A 383 19.83 2.55 -24.15
N GLU A 384 18.80 2.89 -23.37
CA GLU A 384 18.14 1.99 -22.43
C GLU A 384 17.63 0.71 -23.13
N LEU A 385 17.01 0.84 -24.30
CA LEU A 385 16.54 -0.28 -25.10
C LEU A 385 17.68 -1.11 -25.73
N LEU A 386 18.79 -0.48 -26.08
CA LEU A 386 19.99 -1.18 -26.54
C LEU A 386 20.65 -1.99 -25.42
N ASP A 387 20.56 -1.52 -24.18
CA ASP A 387 21.15 -2.21 -23.02
C ASP A 387 20.18 -3.27 -22.44
N SER A 388 18.89 -3.14 -22.72
CA SER A 388 17.83 -4.02 -22.22
C SER A 388 17.63 -5.28 -23.09
N PRO A 389 17.53 -6.49 -22.52
CA PRO A 389 17.22 -7.73 -23.23
C PRO A 389 15.70 -7.90 -23.43
N THR A 390 15.04 -6.89 -23.99
CA THR A 390 13.61 -6.92 -24.29
C THR A 390 13.37 -7.18 -25.78
N LYS A 391 12.19 -7.72 -26.13
CA LYS A 391 11.78 -7.92 -27.53
C LYS A 391 11.87 -6.62 -28.35
N ILE A 392 11.46 -5.49 -27.75
CA ILE A 392 11.56 -4.18 -28.38
C ILE A 392 13.02 -3.69 -28.47
N GLY A 393 13.85 -3.99 -27.47
CA GLY A 393 15.29 -3.74 -27.52
C GLY A 393 15.99 -4.47 -28.68
N GLU A 394 15.67 -5.75 -28.89
CA GLU A 394 16.16 -6.55 -30.03
C GLU A 394 15.67 -6.00 -31.38
N LEU A 395 14.40 -5.58 -31.45
CA LEU A 395 13.84 -4.94 -32.63
C LEU A 395 14.57 -3.63 -32.95
N VAL A 396 14.78 -2.77 -31.96
CA VAL A 396 15.53 -1.51 -32.10
C VAL A 396 16.96 -1.77 -32.57
N LYS A 397 17.67 -2.75 -31.98
CA LYS A 397 19.02 -3.15 -32.41
C LYS A 397 19.05 -3.55 -33.88
N THR A 398 18.14 -4.45 -34.26
CA THR A 398 18.08 -5.01 -35.62
C THR A 398 17.73 -3.93 -36.64
N THR A 399 16.72 -3.11 -36.36
CA THR A 399 16.31 -2.02 -37.27
C THR A 399 17.40 -0.96 -37.41
N LEU A 400 18.09 -0.57 -36.32
CA LEU A 400 19.19 0.39 -36.41
C LEU A 400 20.33 -0.14 -37.30
N GLN A 401 20.64 -1.43 -37.19
CA GLN A 401 21.66 -2.07 -38.02
C GLN A 401 21.23 -2.09 -39.50
N GLN A 402 20.00 -2.51 -39.81
CA GLN A 402 19.47 -2.52 -41.16
C GLN A 402 19.46 -1.13 -41.81
N VAL A 403 18.98 -0.11 -41.08
CA VAL A 403 18.98 1.28 -41.56
C VAL A 403 20.41 1.76 -41.78
N LYS A 404 21.35 1.43 -40.89
CA LYS A 404 22.76 1.79 -41.06
C LYS A 404 23.33 1.16 -42.31
N ASP A 405 23.12 -0.14 -42.54
CA ASP A 405 23.64 -0.86 -43.70
C ASP A 405 23.08 -0.30 -45.01
N GLN A 406 21.79 0.03 -45.05
CA GLN A 406 21.17 0.70 -46.19
C GLN A 406 21.78 2.09 -46.45
N MET A 407 21.88 2.93 -45.42
CA MET A 407 22.45 4.27 -45.56
C MET A 407 23.94 4.23 -45.97
N VAL A 408 24.69 3.26 -45.46
CA VAL A 408 26.09 3.02 -45.84
C VAL A 408 26.19 2.60 -47.31
N ALA A 409 25.33 1.69 -47.78
CA ALA A 409 25.31 1.27 -49.17
C ALA A 409 24.97 2.43 -50.13
N GLU A 410 23.96 3.23 -49.78
CA GLU A 410 23.56 4.42 -50.56
C GLU A 410 24.68 5.47 -50.59
N ALA A 411 25.27 5.80 -49.43
CA ALA A 411 26.35 6.77 -49.35
C ALA A 411 27.62 6.29 -50.06
N PHE A 412 27.93 5.00 -49.99
CA PHE A 412 29.04 4.40 -50.72
C PHE A 412 28.83 4.49 -52.24
N ALA A 413 27.62 4.22 -52.72
CA ALA A 413 27.28 4.36 -54.15
C ALA A 413 27.44 5.81 -54.65
N VAL A 414 27.01 6.80 -53.86
CA VAL A 414 27.21 8.22 -54.16
C VAL A 414 28.71 8.56 -54.18
N PHE A 415 29.45 8.09 -53.18
CA PHE A 415 30.89 8.31 -53.07
C PHE A 415 31.66 7.75 -54.28
N GLU A 416 31.36 6.52 -54.71
CA GLU A 416 31.96 5.93 -55.90
C GLU A 416 31.63 6.70 -57.19
N ALA A 417 30.38 7.17 -57.32
CA ALA A 417 29.95 7.96 -58.47
C ALA A 417 30.67 9.31 -58.53
N GLU A 418 30.91 9.96 -57.39
CA GLU A 418 31.68 11.20 -57.31
C GLU A 418 33.18 10.98 -57.56
N LYS A 419 33.75 9.88 -57.04
CA LYS A 419 35.14 9.49 -57.31
C LYS A 419 35.40 9.30 -58.81
N LYS A 420 34.44 8.71 -59.54
CA LYS A 420 34.52 8.56 -61.00
C LYS A 420 34.43 9.89 -61.77
N LYS A 421 33.83 10.94 -61.19
CA LYS A 421 33.67 12.27 -61.82
C LYS A 421 34.84 13.24 -61.56
N LYS A 422 35.59 13.09 -60.47
CA LYS A 422 36.72 13.97 -60.11
C LYS A 422 38.06 13.29 -60.42
N LYS A 423 38.83 13.80 -61.39
CA LYS A 423 40.23 13.39 -61.60
C LYS A 423 41.07 13.90 -60.42
N VAL A 424 41.62 12.99 -59.62
CA VAL A 424 42.49 13.34 -58.47
C VAL A 424 43.74 14.07 -58.98
N PRO A 425 44.06 15.29 -58.50
CA PRO A 425 45.30 15.98 -58.85
C PRO A 425 46.53 15.18 -58.40
N LYS A 426 47.58 15.12 -59.23
CA LYS A 426 48.84 14.41 -58.91
C LYS A 426 49.42 14.93 -57.57
N GLY A 427 49.51 14.04 -56.57
CA GLY A 427 50.18 14.29 -55.29
C GLY A 427 49.29 14.41 -54.05
N GLN A 428 47.96 14.32 -54.17
CA GLN A 428 47.05 14.27 -53.01
C GLN A 428 46.54 12.84 -52.73
N PRO A 429 46.36 12.44 -51.46
CA PRO A 429 45.83 11.13 -51.09
C PRO A 429 44.38 10.98 -51.58
N GLU A 430 44.02 9.77 -52.02
CA GLU A 430 42.64 9.49 -52.44
C GLU A 430 41.68 9.67 -51.25
N PRO A 431 40.49 10.26 -51.45
CA PRO A 431 39.49 10.32 -50.41
C PRO A 431 39.08 8.91 -49.99
N ILE A 432 38.89 8.70 -48.69
CA ILE A 432 38.48 7.43 -48.08
C ILE A 432 37.03 7.57 -47.61
N PHE A 433 36.18 6.60 -47.96
CA PHE A 433 34.81 6.54 -47.46
C PHE A 433 34.82 6.09 -46.00
N ASP A 434 34.31 6.93 -45.11
CA ASP A 434 34.21 6.62 -43.68
C ASP A 434 32.75 6.34 -43.29
N ALA A 435 32.42 5.05 -43.19
CA ALA A 435 31.10 4.57 -42.77
C ALA A 435 30.74 4.97 -41.32
N SER A 436 31.71 5.34 -40.48
CA SER A 436 31.47 5.71 -39.08
C SER A 436 30.75 7.06 -38.93
N THR A 437 30.80 7.90 -39.96
CA THR A 437 30.13 9.21 -40.00
C THR A 437 28.60 9.11 -40.17
N ILE A 438 28.10 7.94 -40.56
CA ILE A 438 26.68 7.71 -40.83
C ILE A 438 25.94 7.36 -39.53
N VAL A 439 25.03 8.24 -39.11
CA VAL A 439 24.21 8.05 -37.91
C VAL A 439 22.81 7.58 -38.32
N PRO A 440 22.44 6.31 -38.09
CA PRO A 440 21.12 5.80 -38.43
C PRO A 440 20.04 6.45 -37.56
N ARG A 441 18.83 6.57 -38.11
CA ARG A 441 17.64 7.03 -37.39
C ARG A 441 16.56 5.96 -37.45
N LEU A 442 15.90 5.72 -36.32
CA LEU A 442 14.77 4.81 -36.29
C LEU A 442 13.61 5.37 -37.13
N PRO A 443 12.89 4.50 -37.87
CA PRO A 443 11.59 4.83 -38.43
C PRO A 443 10.59 5.20 -37.32
N ASP A 444 9.64 6.08 -37.63
CA ASP A 444 8.66 6.57 -36.64
C ASP A 444 7.84 5.43 -36.04
N SER A 445 7.49 4.39 -36.81
CA SER A 445 6.75 3.23 -36.31
C SER A 445 7.46 2.50 -35.17
N ILE A 446 8.78 2.32 -35.26
CA ILE A 446 9.59 1.68 -34.21
C ILE A 446 9.85 2.64 -33.07
N LEU A 447 10.05 3.93 -33.38
CA LEU A 447 10.25 4.95 -32.35
C LEU A 447 9.00 5.12 -31.47
N ILE A 448 7.81 5.10 -32.05
CA ILE A 448 6.53 5.16 -31.32
C ILE A 448 6.40 3.95 -30.40
N GLN A 449 6.69 2.74 -30.88
CA GLN A 449 6.69 1.53 -30.04
C GLN A 449 7.68 1.64 -28.87
N ALA A 450 8.87 2.22 -29.10
CA ALA A 450 9.85 2.46 -28.04
C ALA A 450 9.31 3.43 -26.98
N TYR A 451 8.62 4.52 -27.38
CA TYR A 451 7.99 5.43 -26.43
C TYR A 451 6.81 4.80 -25.70
N GLN A 452 5.94 4.04 -26.38
CA GLN A 452 4.83 3.32 -25.77
C GLN A 452 5.35 2.36 -24.69
N TRP A 453 6.32 1.52 -25.04
CA TRP A 453 6.97 0.62 -24.08
C TRP A 453 7.50 1.39 -22.86
N ARG A 454 8.14 2.54 -23.06
CA ARG A 454 8.72 3.32 -21.96
C ARG A 454 7.65 3.94 -21.06
N LEU A 455 6.57 4.44 -21.64
CA LEU A 455 5.45 5.04 -20.93
C LEU A 455 4.65 3.99 -20.15
N GLU A 456 4.67 2.73 -20.57
CA GLU A 456 4.03 1.60 -19.89
C GLU A 456 4.82 1.06 -18.68
N GLN A 457 6.07 1.48 -18.49
CA GLN A 457 6.86 1.04 -17.33
C GLN A 457 6.28 1.57 -16.01
N ASN A 458 6.43 0.79 -14.93
CA ASN A 458 5.81 1.07 -13.64
C ASN A 458 6.20 2.43 -13.06
N ASP A 459 7.46 2.86 -13.20
CA ASP A 459 7.89 4.19 -12.75
C ASP A 459 7.13 5.34 -13.45
N ALA A 460 6.94 5.22 -14.76
CA ALA A 460 6.19 6.18 -15.57
C ALA A 460 4.69 6.16 -15.27
N GLN A 461 4.14 4.99 -14.94
CA GLN A 461 2.73 4.83 -14.56
C GLN A 461 2.44 5.34 -13.14
N ASN A 462 3.34 5.05 -12.18
CA ASN A 462 3.19 5.30 -10.75
C ASN A 462 3.53 6.73 -10.34
N LEU A 463 4.60 7.31 -10.92
CA LEU A 463 5.09 8.65 -10.58
C LEU A 463 4.67 9.68 -11.64
N GLY A 464 4.51 9.22 -12.89
CA GLY A 464 4.30 10.08 -14.05
C GLY A 464 5.57 10.20 -14.89
N TYR A 465 5.65 11.17 -15.78
CA TYR A 465 6.81 11.35 -16.67
C TYR A 465 6.84 12.76 -17.26
N VAL A 466 8.01 13.14 -17.78
CA VAL A 466 8.17 14.30 -18.65
C VAL A 466 8.81 13.90 -19.97
N LEU A 467 8.10 14.15 -21.08
CA LEU A 467 8.59 13.91 -22.44
C LEU A 467 9.39 15.13 -22.94
N ASP A 468 10.65 14.90 -23.34
CA ASP A 468 11.55 15.95 -23.87
C ASP A 468 11.41 16.08 -25.39
N GLY A 469 10.54 16.99 -25.84
CA GLY A 469 10.44 17.41 -27.23
C GLY A 469 9.95 16.34 -28.21
N PHE A 470 9.24 15.32 -27.72
CA PHE A 470 8.49 14.34 -28.50
C PHE A 470 7.05 14.28 -27.98
N PRO A 471 6.02 14.13 -28.84
CA PRO A 471 6.06 14.03 -30.31
C PRO A 471 6.44 15.35 -30.99
N LYS A 472 6.83 15.28 -32.27
CA LYS A 472 7.23 16.45 -33.09
C LYS A 472 6.23 16.82 -34.17
N THR A 473 5.34 15.89 -34.51
CA THR A 473 4.28 16.06 -35.52
C THR A 473 2.95 15.57 -34.95
N LEU A 474 1.84 15.98 -35.57
CA LEU A 474 0.50 15.50 -35.20
C LEU A 474 0.37 13.98 -35.37
N GLU A 475 0.87 13.44 -36.47
CA GLU A 475 0.85 12.00 -36.75
C GLU A 475 1.57 11.19 -35.65
N GLN A 476 2.73 11.65 -35.18
CA GLN A 476 3.44 11.02 -34.07
C GLN A 476 2.63 11.07 -32.76
N TYR A 477 1.91 12.17 -32.52
CA TYR A 477 1.05 12.29 -31.35
C TYR A 477 -0.12 11.30 -31.41
N GLU A 478 -0.78 11.21 -32.56
CA GLU A 478 -1.91 10.32 -32.77
C GLU A 478 -1.49 8.86 -32.60
N LEU A 479 -0.41 8.45 -33.27
CA LEU A 479 0.10 7.09 -33.15
C LEU A 479 0.63 6.74 -31.75
N LEU A 480 1.16 7.72 -31.00
CA LEU A 480 1.67 7.48 -29.65
C LEU A 480 0.53 7.31 -28.63
N PHE A 481 -0.49 8.18 -28.69
CA PHE A 481 -1.50 8.29 -27.62
C PHE A 481 -2.89 7.79 -28.02
N GLN A 482 -3.10 7.31 -29.25
CA GLN A 482 -4.37 6.75 -29.69
C GLN A 482 -4.20 5.28 -30.11
N ASN A 483 -5.23 4.48 -29.85
CA ASN A 483 -5.31 3.10 -30.32
C ASN A 483 -5.81 3.05 -31.77
N GLU A 484 -5.90 1.84 -32.34
CA GLU A 484 -6.36 1.59 -33.72
C GLU A 484 -7.79 2.13 -34.01
N ASN A 485 -8.59 2.36 -32.97
CA ASN A 485 -9.93 2.93 -33.06
C ASN A 485 -9.96 4.46 -32.88
N ASN A 486 -8.80 5.13 -32.91
CA ASN A 486 -8.61 6.56 -32.63
C ASN A 486 -9.09 6.98 -31.23
N GLN A 487 -9.14 6.05 -30.28
CA GLN A 487 -9.45 6.36 -28.88
C GLN A 487 -8.17 6.62 -28.11
N VAL A 488 -8.21 7.62 -27.24
CA VAL A 488 -7.06 8.01 -26.43
C VAL A 488 -6.73 6.91 -25.41
N ILE A 489 -5.45 6.58 -25.30
CA ILE A 489 -4.94 5.61 -24.34
C ILE A 489 -4.74 6.32 -23.00
N GLU A 490 -5.78 6.30 -22.16
CA GLU A 490 -5.83 7.06 -20.89
C GLU A 490 -4.63 6.80 -19.94
N ASN A 491 -4.10 5.57 -19.91
CA ASN A 491 -2.98 5.22 -19.04
C ASN A 491 -1.65 5.91 -19.43
N ILE A 492 -1.45 6.28 -20.68
CA ILE A 492 -0.20 6.93 -21.14
C ILE A 492 -0.43 8.35 -21.66
N LYS A 493 -1.66 8.86 -21.60
CA LYS A 493 -1.98 10.20 -22.09
C LYS A 493 -1.32 11.27 -21.20
N PRO A 494 -0.74 12.34 -21.79
CA PRO A 494 -0.28 13.49 -21.03
C PRO A 494 -1.45 14.27 -20.45
N LYS A 495 -1.26 14.86 -19.27
CA LYS A 495 -2.23 15.74 -18.61
C LYS A 495 -2.08 17.20 -18.98
N GLY A 496 -0.91 17.59 -19.49
CA GLY A 496 -0.64 18.98 -19.88
C GLY A 496 0.61 19.11 -20.72
N VAL A 497 0.73 20.26 -21.41
CA VAL A 497 1.90 20.59 -22.22
C VAL A 497 2.47 21.93 -21.86
N ILE A 498 3.79 21.96 -21.68
CA ILE A 498 4.55 23.19 -21.50
C ILE A 498 5.20 23.52 -22.84
N TYR A 499 4.76 24.60 -23.46
CA TYR A 499 5.25 25.07 -24.74
C TYR A 499 6.17 26.28 -24.55
N LEU A 500 7.44 26.12 -24.91
CA LEU A 500 8.44 27.18 -24.91
C LEU A 500 8.30 28.01 -26.19
N ASP A 501 7.52 29.09 -26.09
CA ASP A 501 7.06 29.93 -27.20
C ASP A 501 8.01 31.11 -27.43
N TYR A 502 9.19 30.79 -27.98
CA TYR A 502 10.20 31.78 -28.35
C TYR A 502 10.13 32.12 -29.83
N SER A 503 10.45 33.37 -30.16
CA SER A 503 10.63 33.82 -31.54
C SER A 503 11.86 33.19 -32.18
N ASP A 504 11.92 33.18 -33.51
CA ASP A 504 13.05 32.62 -34.24
C ASP A 504 14.38 33.32 -33.89
N ASP A 505 14.34 34.63 -33.64
CA ASP A 505 15.53 35.40 -33.26
C ASP A 505 16.00 35.05 -31.84
N GLN A 506 15.07 34.87 -30.90
CA GLN A 506 15.39 34.38 -29.55
C GLN A 506 16.01 32.98 -29.59
N LEU A 507 15.49 32.08 -30.44
CA LEU A 507 16.05 30.73 -30.59
C LEU A 507 17.45 30.75 -31.21
N LYS A 508 17.70 31.62 -32.20
CA LYS A 508 19.03 31.81 -32.80
C LYS A 508 20.03 32.38 -31.79
N GLU A 509 19.63 33.38 -31.01
CA GLU A 509 20.48 33.97 -29.97
C GLU A 509 20.85 32.95 -28.90
N LYS A 510 19.86 32.20 -28.40
CA LYS A 510 20.08 31.08 -27.47
C LYS A 510 21.00 30.01 -28.06
N ALA A 511 20.86 29.69 -29.34
CA ALA A 511 21.74 28.74 -30.01
C ALA A 511 23.20 29.21 -30.06
N LYS A 512 23.45 30.52 -30.25
CA LYS A 512 24.81 31.10 -30.26
C LYS A 512 25.51 31.00 -28.90
N GLN A 513 24.76 31.04 -27.81
CA GLN A 513 25.30 30.93 -26.45
C GLN A 513 25.73 29.49 -26.08
N ILE A 514 25.35 28.49 -26.89
CA ILE A 514 25.77 27.09 -26.69
C ILE A 514 27.13 26.91 -27.38
N ILE A 515 28.18 27.35 -26.70
CA ILE A 515 29.58 27.21 -27.11
C ILE A 515 29.93 25.72 -26.99
N ASP A 516 30.59 25.13 -28.00
CA ASP A 516 31.06 23.73 -28.07
C ASP A 516 30.11 22.60 -28.51
N GLN A 517 29.14 22.86 -29.40
CA GLN A 517 28.46 21.74 -30.09
C GLN A 517 28.42 21.88 -31.62
N PRO A 518 28.93 20.89 -32.39
CA PRO A 518 28.92 20.91 -33.87
C PRO A 518 27.53 20.87 -34.51
N ARG A 519 26.46 20.75 -33.69
CA ARG A 519 25.04 20.77 -34.11
C ARG A 519 24.40 22.16 -34.14
N TYR A 520 25.15 23.21 -33.78
CA TYR A 520 24.66 24.58 -33.65
C TYR A 520 25.36 25.56 -34.60
N THR A 521 25.72 25.11 -35.80
CA THR A 521 26.09 26.06 -36.86
C THR A 521 24.86 26.86 -37.30
N GLU A 522 25.06 28.11 -37.72
CA GLU A 522 23.99 29.04 -38.06
C GLU A 522 23.05 28.46 -39.15
N ASP A 523 23.62 27.86 -40.19
CA ASP A 523 22.86 27.19 -41.26
C ASP A 523 22.04 26.00 -40.78
N GLN A 524 22.60 25.17 -39.89
CA GLN A 524 21.89 24.01 -39.35
C GLN A 524 20.73 24.44 -38.44
N ILE A 525 20.93 25.47 -37.62
CA ILE A 525 19.89 25.98 -36.73
C ILE A 525 18.75 26.61 -37.52
N ASN A 526 19.06 27.42 -38.53
CA ASN A 526 18.05 28.00 -39.41
C ASN A 526 17.19 26.92 -40.09
N ARG A 527 17.82 25.86 -40.64
CA ARG A 527 17.10 24.71 -41.21
C ARG A 527 16.19 24.01 -40.19
N ARG A 528 16.66 23.83 -38.96
CA ARG A 528 15.88 23.17 -37.88
C ARG A 528 14.71 24.02 -37.42
N ILE A 529 14.86 25.34 -37.34
CA ILE A 529 13.76 26.27 -37.01
C ILE A 529 12.69 26.22 -38.10
N ILE A 530 13.08 26.30 -39.39
CA ILE A 530 12.15 26.22 -40.52
C ILE A 530 11.35 24.91 -40.48
N ASN A 531 12.04 23.77 -40.29
CA ASN A 531 11.37 22.47 -40.22
C ASN A 531 10.44 22.36 -39.01
N PHE A 532 10.85 22.91 -37.86
CA PHE A 532 10.00 22.96 -36.67
C PHE A 532 8.72 23.76 -36.93
N ARG A 533 8.82 25.00 -37.46
CA ARG A 533 7.63 25.83 -37.74
C ARG A 533 6.67 25.15 -38.72
N LYS A 534 7.20 24.49 -39.77
CA LYS A 534 6.37 23.75 -40.75
C LYS A 534 5.50 22.66 -40.14
N SER A 535 6.00 21.93 -39.14
CA SER A 535 5.28 20.80 -38.55
C SER A 535 4.58 21.11 -37.22
N ASN A 536 4.81 22.29 -36.66
CA ASN A 536 4.37 22.62 -35.30
C ASN A 536 2.92 23.08 -35.22
N ASP A 537 2.39 23.77 -36.23
CA ASP A 537 1.08 24.43 -36.13
C ASP A 537 -0.07 23.44 -35.90
N SER A 538 -0.12 22.35 -36.66
CA SER A 538 -1.15 21.30 -36.51
C SER A 538 -1.02 20.54 -35.18
N LEU A 539 0.21 20.31 -34.71
CA LEU A 539 0.45 19.70 -33.39
C LEU A 539 0.03 20.65 -32.25
N LEU A 540 0.30 21.94 -32.38
CA LEU A 540 -0.04 22.95 -31.38
C LEU A 540 -1.56 23.12 -31.26
N GLN A 541 -2.28 23.11 -32.38
CA GLN A 541 -3.75 23.08 -32.38
C GLN A 541 -4.29 21.85 -31.66
N GLN A 542 -3.63 20.69 -31.79
CA GLN A 542 -4.00 19.51 -31.02
C GLN A 542 -3.71 19.69 -29.52
N TYR A 543 -2.64 20.39 -29.17
CA TYR A 543 -2.32 20.73 -27.78
C TYR A 543 -3.33 21.67 -27.12
N GLU A 544 -3.87 22.61 -27.88
CA GLU A 544 -4.90 23.54 -27.42
C GLU A 544 -6.24 22.87 -27.09
N LYS A 545 -6.51 21.66 -27.61
CA LYS A 545 -7.73 20.91 -27.30
C LYS A 545 -7.75 20.29 -25.90
N PHE A 546 -6.63 20.26 -25.17
CA PHE A 546 -6.60 19.81 -23.77
C PHE A 546 -6.16 20.93 -22.82
N ASP A 547 -4.86 21.10 -22.56
CA ASP A 547 -4.32 22.03 -21.57
C ASP A 547 -2.85 22.35 -21.86
N ILE A 548 -2.57 23.61 -22.16
CA ILE A 548 -1.26 24.08 -22.60
C ILE A 548 -0.84 25.34 -21.84
N LYS A 549 0.39 25.33 -21.33
CA LYS A 549 1.07 26.51 -20.76
C LYS A 549 2.12 27.00 -21.75
N ARG A 550 1.90 28.20 -22.29
CA ARG A 550 2.91 28.91 -23.10
C ARG A 550 3.85 29.68 -22.18
N ILE A 551 5.15 29.54 -22.40
CA ILE A 551 6.21 30.23 -21.65
C ILE A 551 7.10 30.97 -22.64
N ASN A 552 7.13 32.29 -22.49
CA ASN A 552 7.83 33.20 -23.41
C ASN A 552 9.05 33.86 -22.75
N ASN A 553 9.20 33.69 -21.42
CA ASN A 553 10.34 34.17 -20.65
C ASN A 553 11.07 32.98 -19.99
N PRO A 554 12.36 32.75 -20.30
CA PRO A 554 13.13 31.64 -19.74
C PRO A 554 13.42 31.75 -18.24
N GLU A 555 13.51 32.96 -17.68
CA GLU A 555 14.02 33.16 -16.30
C GLU A 555 13.13 32.50 -15.25
N ASN A 556 11.80 32.53 -15.45
CA ASN A 556 10.81 31.97 -14.53
C ASN A 556 10.07 30.77 -15.16
N ALA A 557 10.71 30.05 -16.08
CA ALA A 557 10.07 28.95 -16.80
C ALA A 557 9.69 27.79 -15.87
N PHE A 558 10.53 27.50 -14.87
CA PHE A 558 10.28 26.46 -13.88
C PHE A 558 9.11 26.83 -12.96
N ASP A 559 9.09 28.04 -12.40
CA ASP A 559 8.01 28.50 -11.52
C ASP A 559 6.66 28.50 -12.24
N GLN A 560 6.62 28.99 -13.48
CA GLN A 560 5.41 28.96 -14.31
C GLN A 560 4.93 27.54 -14.63
N ALA A 561 5.86 26.59 -14.78
CA ALA A 561 5.52 25.18 -14.95
C ALA A 561 4.95 24.60 -13.64
N GLN A 562 5.50 24.95 -12.48
CA GLN A 562 4.98 24.53 -11.19
C GLN A 562 3.57 25.09 -10.92
N GLU A 563 3.34 26.37 -11.20
CA GLU A 563 2.01 26.99 -11.12
C GLU A 563 1.00 26.28 -12.02
N PHE A 564 1.41 25.95 -13.25
CA PHE A 564 0.56 25.22 -14.20
C PHE A 564 0.16 23.84 -13.68
N ILE A 565 1.12 23.10 -13.13
CA ILE A 565 0.90 21.76 -12.58
C ILE A 565 -0.02 21.83 -11.35
N THR A 566 0.21 22.78 -10.45
CA THR A 566 -0.56 22.91 -9.19
C THR A 566 -1.95 23.51 -9.38
N ARG A 567 -2.19 24.27 -10.46
CA ARG A 567 -3.52 24.79 -10.82
C ARG A 567 -4.56 23.67 -10.94
N ASN A 568 -4.15 22.49 -11.38
CA ASN A 568 -5.03 21.35 -11.60
C ASN A 568 -5.33 20.55 -10.32
N GLY A 569 -4.87 21.04 -9.16
CA GLY A 569 -5.06 20.43 -7.84
C GLY A 569 -3.73 20.05 -7.18
N PRO A 570 -3.72 19.75 -5.86
CA PRO A 570 -2.54 19.21 -5.21
C PRO A 570 -2.21 17.83 -5.81
N ILE A 571 -0.95 17.62 -6.18
CA ILE A 571 -0.48 16.28 -6.55
C ILE A 571 -0.35 15.48 -5.25
N LEU A 572 -1.22 14.50 -5.07
CA LEU A 572 -1.12 13.57 -3.96
C LEU A 572 -0.14 12.47 -4.36
N VAL A 573 1.03 12.51 -3.72
CA VAL A 573 2.08 11.48 -3.83
C VAL A 573 2.23 10.85 -2.45
N LEU A 574 2.63 9.58 -2.41
CA LEU A 574 3.01 8.95 -1.15
C LEU A 574 4.17 9.75 -0.55
N GLN A 575 4.14 9.95 0.76
CA GLN A 575 5.20 10.68 1.46
C GLN A 575 6.08 9.68 2.22
N GLU A 576 7.40 9.89 2.17
CA GLU A 576 8.29 9.31 3.16
C GLU A 576 7.83 9.85 4.52
N LYS A 577 7.45 8.95 5.45
CA LYS A 577 7.19 9.37 6.82
C LYS A 577 8.53 9.87 7.33
N LYS A 578 8.65 11.15 7.66
CA LYS A 578 9.69 11.55 8.61
C LYS A 578 9.33 10.86 9.92
N GLU A 579 10.30 10.26 10.59
CA GLU A 579 10.14 9.53 11.87
C GLU A 579 9.70 10.42 13.06
N GLU A 580 9.00 11.54 12.80
CA GLU A 580 8.44 12.43 13.83
C GLU A 580 6.95 12.15 14.12
N GLU A 581 6.32 11.21 13.42
CA GLU A 581 5.00 10.66 13.81
C GLU A 581 5.17 9.21 14.30
N GLN A 582 5.84 9.04 15.44
CA GLN A 582 5.51 7.93 16.32
C GLN A 582 4.09 8.17 16.81
N PHE A 583 3.13 7.46 16.21
CA PHE A 583 1.94 7.11 16.97
C PHE A 583 2.45 6.38 18.20
N GLU A 584 2.26 6.97 19.38
CA GLU A 584 2.27 6.18 20.62
C GLU A 584 1.25 5.07 20.39
N ILE A 585 1.75 3.87 20.11
CA ILE A 585 1.00 2.67 20.42
C ILE A 585 0.90 2.72 21.94
N GLU A 586 -0.26 3.15 22.44
CA GLU A 586 -0.66 2.84 23.81
C GLU A 586 -0.62 1.31 23.91
N VAL A 587 0.54 0.81 24.34
CA VAL A 587 0.60 -0.47 25.03
C VAL A 587 -0.17 -0.20 26.31
N VAL A 588 -1.46 -0.48 26.28
CA VAL A 588 -2.28 -0.64 27.48
C VAL A 588 -1.60 -1.77 28.24
N GLN A 589 -0.74 -1.39 29.19
CA GLN A 589 -0.30 -2.28 30.25
C GLN A 589 -1.54 -2.57 31.07
N GLU A 590 -2.08 -3.78 30.92
CA GLU A 590 -3.03 -4.31 31.87
C GLU A 590 -2.35 -4.44 33.24
N ASP A 591 -3.10 -3.99 34.25
CA ASP A 591 -3.03 -4.30 35.68
C ASP A 591 -2.14 -3.47 36.62
N ALA A 592 -2.77 -2.53 37.34
CA ALA A 592 -2.43 -2.21 38.73
C ALA A 592 -3.66 -1.69 39.51
N SER A 593 -3.75 -2.12 40.77
CA SER A 593 -4.83 -1.99 41.76
C SER A 593 -5.35 -0.55 42.03
N PRO A 594 -6.60 -0.39 42.51
CA PRO A 594 -7.30 0.91 42.65
C PRO A 594 -6.73 1.89 43.69
N GLU A 595 -5.61 1.61 44.35
CA GLU A 595 -5.06 2.44 45.43
C GLU A 595 -4.05 3.52 44.98
N LEU A 596 -3.69 3.57 43.70
CA LEU A 596 -2.76 4.57 43.15
C LEU A 596 -3.43 5.76 42.44
N GLN A 597 -4.76 5.76 42.28
CA GLN A 597 -5.50 6.84 41.62
C GLN A 597 -5.68 8.11 42.47
N THR A 598 -5.44 8.03 43.79
CA THR A 598 -5.61 9.15 44.71
C THR A 598 -4.42 10.12 44.74
N ILE A 599 -3.25 9.72 44.25
CA ILE A 599 -2.03 10.55 44.29
C ILE A 599 -1.90 11.44 43.04
N GLN A 600 -2.36 11.00 41.87
CA GLN A 600 -2.27 11.76 40.62
C GLN A 600 -3.31 12.91 40.50
N GLN A 601 -4.38 12.87 41.30
CA GLN A 601 -5.40 13.94 41.32
C GLN A 601 -4.95 15.20 42.07
N GLN A 602 -3.89 15.14 42.89
CA GLN A 602 -3.43 16.29 43.67
C GLN A 602 -2.44 17.19 42.91
N GLU A 603 -1.72 16.68 41.92
CA GLU A 603 -0.75 17.49 41.14
C GLU A 603 -1.39 18.24 39.96
N SER A 604 -2.58 17.81 39.52
CA SER A 604 -3.28 18.39 38.35
C SER A 604 -4.04 19.69 38.65
N GLN A 605 -4.12 20.13 39.91
CA GLN A 605 -4.89 21.32 40.33
C GLN A 605 -4.11 22.63 40.35
N GLN A 606 -2.81 22.67 40.00
CA GLN A 606 -2.00 23.90 40.06
C GLN A 606 -1.76 24.61 38.71
N LEU A 607 -2.34 24.14 37.60
CA LEU A 607 -2.09 24.74 36.27
C LEU A 607 -3.36 25.07 35.48
N GLN A 608 -4.42 25.52 36.15
CA GLN A 608 -5.59 26.12 35.48
C GLN A 608 -6.01 27.42 36.14
N ASP A 609 -5.29 28.50 35.83
CA ASP A 609 -5.83 29.86 35.99
C ASP A 609 -5.40 30.75 34.82
N LYS A 610 -6.32 30.86 33.85
CA LYS A 610 -6.69 32.10 33.13
C LYS A 610 -7.83 31.81 32.15
N LYS A 611 -9.07 31.99 32.62
CA LYS A 611 -10.27 32.17 31.78
C LYS A 611 -10.48 33.66 31.46
N ILE A 612 -11.37 33.92 30.49
CA ILE A 612 -12.41 34.99 30.38
C ILE A 612 -12.53 35.47 28.90
N PRO A 613 -13.72 35.68 28.29
CA PRO A 613 -14.95 34.88 28.30
C PRO A 613 -15.70 34.83 26.92
N THR A 614 -16.84 34.16 26.97
CA THR A 614 -17.94 33.87 26.02
C THR A 614 -18.56 35.04 25.23
N SER A 615 -19.07 34.75 24.01
CA SER A 615 -20.47 35.04 23.65
C SER A 615 -20.94 34.35 22.35
N GLN A 616 -22.17 33.85 22.40
CA GLN A 616 -22.93 33.07 21.42
C GLN A 616 -23.36 33.89 20.18
N SER A 617 -23.52 33.23 19.02
CA SER A 617 -24.77 33.21 18.21
C SER A 617 -24.58 32.77 16.74
N GLN A 618 -25.36 31.76 16.34
CA GLN A 618 -26.04 31.56 15.05
C GLN A 618 -25.28 31.21 13.74
N VAL A 619 -25.51 29.96 13.30
CA VAL A 619 -26.13 29.56 12.01
C VAL A 619 -25.80 30.41 10.77
N GLN A 620 -24.80 29.99 10.01
CA GLN A 620 -24.76 29.86 8.54
C GLN A 620 -23.30 29.85 8.07
N GLN A 621 -22.88 28.75 7.46
CA GLN A 621 -22.13 28.71 6.19
C GLN A 621 -21.59 27.29 5.99
N SER A 622 -22.42 26.49 5.34
CA SER A 622 -21.98 25.43 4.44
C SER A 622 -21.07 26.05 3.36
N GLN A 623 -20.03 25.31 2.96
CA GLN A 623 -19.05 25.63 1.91
C GLN A 623 -17.97 26.65 2.31
N LEU A 624 -16.89 26.22 2.98
CA LEU A 624 -15.52 26.81 2.94
C LEU A 624 -14.56 26.01 3.85
N GLY A 625 -14.39 24.71 3.60
CA GLY A 625 -13.64 23.79 4.48
C GLY A 625 -12.26 23.32 4.00
N VAL A 626 -11.88 23.58 2.75
CA VAL A 626 -10.66 22.96 2.16
C VAL A 626 -9.56 23.99 1.82
N LYS A 627 -9.86 25.29 1.79
CA LYS A 627 -8.91 26.31 1.31
C LYS A 627 -7.96 26.91 2.35
N LYS A 628 -8.10 26.64 3.65
CA LYS A 628 -7.26 27.29 4.68
C LYS A 628 -6.19 26.43 5.34
N LYS A 629 -6.17 25.10 5.11
CA LYS A 629 -5.12 24.21 5.67
C LYS A 629 -3.85 24.12 4.80
N GLY A 630 -3.96 24.30 3.48
CA GLY A 630 -2.82 24.18 2.56
C GLY A 630 -1.86 25.39 2.57
N ASP A 631 -2.39 26.59 2.77
CA ASP A 631 -1.60 27.82 2.59
C ASP A 631 -0.75 28.20 3.81
N GLN A 632 -1.12 27.75 5.02
CA GLN A 632 -0.32 27.98 6.24
C GLN A 632 0.81 26.95 6.42
N LEU A 633 0.67 25.74 5.87
CA LEU A 633 1.67 24.67 6.02
C LEU A 633 2.87 24.87 5.09
N ASN A 634 2.64 25.31 3.85
CA ASN A 634 3.72 25.48 2.87
C ASN A 634 4.58 26.74 3.10
N LYS A 635 4.04 27.77 3.76
CA LYS A 635 4.75 29.02 4.00
C LYS A 635 5.78 28.91 5.12
N SER A 636 5.53 28.11 6.16
CA SER A 636 6.49 27.88 7.26
C SER A 636 7.59 26.85 6.92
N LEU A 637 7.36 25.97 5.94
CA LEU A 637 8.29 24.91 5.53
C LEU A 637 9.39 25.37 4.55
N ASN A 638 9.16 26.44 3.77
CA ASN A 638 10.18 26.94 2.83
C ASN A 638 11.16 27.92 3.48
N GLU A 639 10.76 28.69 4.50
CA GLU A 639 11.65 29.59 5.23
C GLU A 639 12.67 28.84 6.11
N SER A 640 12.36 27.61 6.52
CA SER A 640 13.26 26.76 7.31
C SER A 640 14.27 25.95 6.48
N ARG A 641 14.17 25.96 5.15
CA ARG A 641 15.06 25.22 4.23
C ARG A 641 16.36 25.96 3.91
N VAL A 642 16.40 27.29 4.01
CA VAL A 642 17.59 28.09 3.66
C VAL A 642 18.60 28.19 4.83
N SER A 643 18.19 27.87 6.05
CA SER A 643 19.01 28.08 7.26
C SER A 643 19.71 26.83 7.81
N LYS A 644 19.51 25.63 7.25
CA LYS A 644 19.99 24.36 7.84
C LYS A 644 21.11 23.63 7.09
N GLU A 645 21.65 24.19 6.01
CA GLU A 645 22.82 23.63 5.31
C GLU A 645 24.17 23.80 6.04
N LYS A 646 24.21 24.34 7.27
CA LYS A 646 25.45 24.62 8.01
C LYS A 646 25.78 23.76 9.22
N GLN A 647 25.04 22.70 9.55
CA GLN A 647 25.42 21.80 10.65
C GLN A 647 25.24 20.33 10.30
N LYS A 648 26.24 19.75 9.63
CA LYS A 648 26.39 18.31 9.33
C LYS A 648 27.38 17.60 10.27
N LEU A 649 27.46 18.04 11.51
CA LEU A 649 28.30 17.46 12.56
C LEU A 649 27.48 17.49 13.86
N THR A 650 26.58 16.51 14.06
CA THR A 650 25.97 16.19 15.38
C THR A 650 24.98 15.02 15.40
N ASP A 651 24.73 14.29 14.30
CA ASP A 651 23.69 13.23 14.33
C ASP A 651 24.12 12.00 15.17
N GLU A 652 25.41 11.68 15.18
CA GLU A 652 25.97 10.60 16.00
C GLU A 652 25.97 10.96 17.50
N GLN A 653 26.23 12.23 17.83
CA GLN A 653 26.16 12.74 19.21
C GLN A 653 24.72 12.83 19.74
N LYS A 654 23.74 13.11 18.88
CA LYS A 654 22.32 13.11 19.25
C LYS A 654 21.79 11.69 19.45
N PHE A 655 22.23 10.73 18.64
CA PHE A 655 21.86 9.32 18.81
C PHE A 655 22.42 8.75 20.13
N GLU A 656 23.66 9.08 20.47
CA GLU A 656 24.23 8.69 21.78
C GLU A 656 23.50 9.35 22.96
N GLN A 657 23.18 10.65 22.87
CA GLN A 657 22.38 11.33 23.90
C GLN A 657 21.00 10.72 24.06
N PHE A 658 20.35 10.33 22.96
CA PHE A 658 19.03 9.70 22.99
C PHE A 658 19.08 8.32 23.67
N LYS A 659 20.07 7.50 23.31
CA LYS A 659 20.30 6.19 23.95
C LYS A 659 20.61 6.31 25.44
N GLN A 660 21.29 7.39 25.84
CA GLN A 660 21.62 7.66 27.23
C GLN A 660 20.39 8.13 28.02
N GLN A 661 19.55 8.99 27.43
CA GLN A 661 18.27 9.41 28.01
C GLN A 661 17.27 8.26 28.14
N GLU A 662 17.17 7.38 27.14
CA GLU A 662 16.32 6.19 27.19
C GLU A 662 16.77 5.23 28.31
N LYS A 663 18.08 5.03 28.45
CA LYS A 663 18.65 4.24 29.53
C LYS A 663 18.38 4.87 30.90
N GLU A 664 18.52 6.18 31.05
CA GLU A 664 18.22 6.90 32.31
C GLU A 664 16.74 6.83 32.67
N GLN A 665 15.84 6.96 31.70
CA GLN A 665 14.40 6.81 31.94
C GLN A 665 14.00 5.39 32.34
N LEU A 666 14.62 4.38 31.72
CA LEU A 666 14.44 2.97 32.13
C LEU A 666 15.02 2.71 33.53
N ASP A 667 16.13 3.36 33.88
CA ASP A 667 16.74 3.26 35.21
C ASP A 667 15.84 3.92 36.28
N LEU A 668 15.25 5.08 35.99
CA LEU A 668 14.25 5.76 36.82
C LEU A 668 12.97 4.94 36.97
N ARG A 669 12.43 4.36 35.88
CA ARG A 669 11.24 3.50 35.95
C ARG A 669 11.48 2.18 36.70
N SER A 670 12.70 1.65 36.66
CA SER A 670 13.07 0.42 37.36
C SER A 670 13.55 0.65 38.81
N GLN A 671 13.69 1.90 39.27
CA GLN A 671 14.08 2.20 40.65
C GLN A 671 13.14 1.59 41.70
N PRO A 672 11.80 1.71 41.61
CA PRO A 672 10.89 1.14 42.60
C PRO A 672 10.98 -0.39 42.67
N LEU A 673 11.10 -1.05 41.50
CA LEU A 673 11.24 -2.50 41.43
C LEU A 673 12.60 -2.97 41.97
N ARG A 674 13.70 -2.27 41.64
CA ARG A 674 15.03 -2.59 42.16
C ARG A 674 15.12 -2.37 43.67
N GLN A 675 14.48 -1.32 44.19
CA GLN A 675 14.40 -1.06 45.63
C GLN A 675 13.57 -2.17 46.31
N TYR A 676 12.41 -2.53 45.73
CA TYR A 676 11.60 -3.64 46.24
C TYR A 676 12.35 -4.98 46.25
N LEU A 677 13.06 -5.30 45.16
CA LEU A 677 13.88 -6.51 45.08
C LEU A 677 15.04 -6.46 46.09
N ALA A 678 15.72 -5.33 46.21
CA ALA A 678 16.82 -5.13 47.16
C ALA A 678 16.38 -5.26 48.62
N ASP A 679 15.20 -4.78 48.95
CA ASP A 679 14.69 -4.76 50.32
C ASP A 679 13.99 -6.08 50.71
N ASN A 680 13.31 -6.75 49.76
CA ASN A 680 12.43 -7.89 50.07
C ASN A 680 12.88 -9.23 49.49
N VAL A 681 13.76 -9.26 48.49
CA VAL A 681 14.14 -10.52 47.81
C VAL A 681 15.63 -10.81 47.94
N VAL A 682 16.49 -9.81 47.72
CA VAL A 682 17.95 -9.95 47.73
C VAL A 682 18.51 -10.43 49.07
N PRO A 683 18.02 -10.00 50.26
CA PRO A 683 18.56 -10.48 51.54
C PRO A 683 18.37 -11.98 51.72
N TYR A 684 17.19 -12.50 51.37
CA TYR A 684 16.86 -13.92 51.47
C TYR A 684 17.49 -14.76 50.36
N LEU A 685 17.63 -14.18 49.16
CA LEU A 685 18.38 -14.81 48.07
C LEU A 685 19.87 -14.95 48.43
N ALA A 686 20.46 -13.92 49.04
CA ALA A 686 21.84 -13.97 49.51
C ALA A 686 22.02 -15.03 50.61
N GLU A 687 21.08 -15.12 51.56
CA GLU A 687 21.05 -16.19 52.57
C GLU A 687 20.96 -17.58 51.92
N ALA A 688 20.05 -17.75 50.95
CA ALA A 688 19.87 -19.00 50.23
C ALA A 688 21.13 -19.41 49.44
N LEU A 689 21.82 -18.44 48.84
CA LEU A 689 23.07 -18.67 48.11
C LEU A 689 24.22 -19.08 49.04
N VAL A 690 24.31 -18.51 50.24
CA VAL A 690 25.28 -18.94 51.26
C VAL A 690 25.02 -20.40 51.66
N VAL A 691 23.76 -20.76 51.95
CA VAL A 691 23.37 -22.13 52.31
C VAL A 691 23.60 -23.11 51.16
N LEU A 692 23.39 -22.68 49.92
CA LEU A 692 23.65 -23.47 48.73
C LEU A 692 25.15 -23.78 48.56
N CYS A 693 26.01 -22.79 48.83
CA CYS A 693 27.47 -22.98 48.83
C CYS A 693 27.96 -23.91 49.94
N GLU A 694 27.22 -24.04 51.05
CA GLU A 694 27.56 -24.98 52.13
C GLU A 694 27.05 -26.40 51.88
N LYS A 695 25.84 -26.55 51.33
CA LYS A 695 25.16 -27.85 51.18
C LYS A 695 25.44 -28.58 49.87
N HIS A 696 25.93 -27.87 48.84
CA HIS A 696 26.19 -28.41 47.51
C HIS A 696 25.12 -29.38 46.96
N PRO A 697 23.85 -28.94 46.86
CA PRO A 697 22.77 -29.78 46.36
C PRO A 697 22.95 -30.11 44.86
N GLU A 698 22.49 -31.29 44.43
CA GLU A 698 22.61 -31.75 43.03
C GLU A 698 21.89 -30.85 42.02
N ASN A 699 20.80 -30.20 42.43
CA ASN A 699 20.11 -29.19 41.62
C ASN A 699 20.02 -27.85 42.36
N PRO A 700 20.99 -26.93 42.13
CA PRO A 700 21.07 -25.66 42.85
C PRO A 700 19.88 -24.73 42.56
N ILE A 701 19.30 -24.80 41.36
CA ILE A 701 18.18 -23.92 40.97
C ILE A 701 16.90 -24.34 41.68
N HIS A 702 16.63 -25.64 41.74
CA HIS A 702 15.44 -26.15 42.44
C HIS A 702 15.54 -25.89 43.96
N PHE A 703 16.73 -26.07 44.53
CA PHE A 703 16.98 -25.77 45.94
C PHE A 703 16.73 -24.29 46.28
N LEU A 704 17.19 -23.37 45.43
CA LEU A 704 16.95 -21.92 45.60
C LEU A 704 15.45 -21.58 45.54
N ALA A 705 14.71 -22.20 44.61
CA ALA A 705 13.27 -21.98 44.48
C ALA A 705 12.52 -22.46 45.73
N ASP A 706 12.77 -23.69 46.19
CA ASP A 706 12.13 -24.26 47.38
C ASP A 706 12.44 -23.42 48.64
N PHE A 707 13.69 -22.96 48.78
CA PHE A 707 14.13 -22.16 49.93
C PHE A 707 13.42 -20.80 49.99
N LEU A 708 13.29 -20.12 48.84
CA LEU A 708 12.60 -18.83 48.76
C LEU A 708 11.09 -18.97 48.95
N GLU A 709 10.50 -20.05 48.43
CA GLU A 709 9.07 -20.35 48.61
C GLU A 709 8.75 -20.65 50.09
N GLN A 710 9.60 -21.44 50.76
CA GLN A 710 9.46 -21.71 52.19
C GLN A 710 9.60 -20.43 53.02
N LYS A 711 10.57 -19.57 52.71
CA LYS A 711 10.74 -18.27 53.39
C LYS A 711 9.59 -17.31 53.13
N GLY A 712 9.06 -17.28 51.91
CA GLY A 712 7.86 -16.52 51.57
C GLY A 712 6.66 -16.93 52.42
N ASN A 713 6.43 -18.24 52.56
CA ASN A 713 5.35 -18.79 53.38
C ASN A 713 5.53 -18.47 54.87
N GLU A 714 6.77 -18.51 55.40
CA GLU A 714 7.07 -18.11 56.79
C GLU A 714 6.80 -16.62 57.05
N LEU A 715 7.15 -15.74 56.11
CA LEU A 715 6.94 -14.29 56.23
C LEU A 715 5.45 -13.91 56.13
N GLN A 716 4.69 -14.63 55.29
CA GLN A 716 3.23 -14.50 55.22
C GLN A 716 2.55 -14.97 56.52
N ALA A 717 2.99 -16.08 57.10
CA ALA A 717 2.46 -16.58 58.37
C ALA A 717 2.71 -15.61 59.55
N ASN A 718 3.79 -14.84 59.49
CA ASN A 718 4.16 -13.84 60.51
C ASN A 718 3.57 -12.44 60.25
N GLY A 719 2.74 -12.26 59.22
CA GLY A 719 2.06 -11.01 58.90
C GLY A 719 2.97 -9.89 58.42
N GLN A 720 4.17 -10.22 57.92
CA GLN A 720 5.17 -9.24 57.47
C GLN A 720 5.02 -8.86 55.98
N ILE A 721 4.16 -9.55 55.23
CA ILE A 721 3.87 -9.30 53.81
C ILE A 721 2.36 -9.43 53.59
N GLY A 722 1.72 -8.44 52.95
CA GLY A 722 0.28 -8.44 52.65
C GLY A 722 -0.11 -9.41 51.54
N GLN A 723 -1.38 -9.85 51.54
CA GLN A 723 -1.93 -10.81 50.55
C GLN A 723 -1.85 -10.33 49.11
#